data_AF-I3YJB4-F1
#
_entry.id   AF-I3YJB4-F1
#
_cell.length_a   1.000
_cell.length_b   1.000
_cell.length_c   1.000
_cell.angle_alpha   90.00
_cell.angle_beta   90.00
_cell.angle_gamma   90.00
#
_symmetry.space_group_name_H-M   'P 1'
#
loop_
_entity.id
_entity.type
_entity.pdbx_description
1 polymer ?
#
loop_
_entity_poly.entity_id
_entity_poly.type
_entity_poly.pdbx_seq_one_letter_code
_entity_poly.pdbx_strand_id
1 'polypeptide(L)'
;MNLTEIFVNRLAKDSKVVTIDSLFNEDKVKKTQYAPPYQRNYVWDGEKATYFLESILIGTEIPPLIFFRNKKGAEIIDGRQRYETILKFLNGELRLSKAGLKKLDVLNIDKKTFGSLPEQLKNDFLDTKLRVIEFSFASYDGLTQLDEDSVKQEIFKRYNSGITPLKNLEIDKAIYFDDDLNLFFKEKLKDLKLHEQFDRLFKYEDKKVEVLLQKIRQLLVIHKIPIKYYSKAKQKITDKYYDLLSSQIRSDQFEDLFVSFKKKLDILDEIRMAVDNKEMPYNRLMSEVLFWAFSILEDNAIQLPKKNSTELTEFSKHILNNLRAFAMVRSSFSQQIIDRYNVMACYIEKVYGINKNLYIETNEQFKHKNYELNQVKHGGTTNYQELRINKPEPTTYTIDDICRLMARSRFLVRPPYQREEVINRKKSSEIIESLLLGIKLPPIFIFKSKDGISEVIDGQQRILSILAFLGRKYLNEEGQMVKSNKDGFALLLKDSILTDLNGKCFAQLDEDLQDKITSFDLWVIEINEKNNPDFEPLDLFIRLNNKPYPIKDDTFEMWNSYLDRDLINTIKSSYRNNASWFFMRKTSTRMENENNYSVLSYFNYLKQNGCDLTENGPLDIYKIGGRIAIRLRSKGDISKVLENTKKKDAFVAAVNDLEFTFVRNLKLLLSDEGDSSEKTLSKNLDMLLGIENNRRTQQSFYALWYFFNGLDRENFCKKQKEIIVKTKELFKAMSSDIKRTDFIKMVDDFRTQYKNNEDLEVVKIRLGDIMDFIAFDGDSLKNSAEVDFYVKRDNKIKDQIQIRYERPENVEAYYGCHINRLGFCQSYIAAMLQSSYVYREYDFRSRNVSVVSLKDIMIPYVPLSIQKVFDKMMNYTKTPEYIQSSFFVNVLDYMVEEVINQKLFNYQNVRLINSAMALEDVPDQNKEEFISKSYNHIIHERGGLMEELIAAKGVKGSLEEK
;
A
#
# COMPACT_ATOMS: atom_id res chain seq x y z
N MET A 1 22.38 -11.66 16.13
CA MET A 1 23.71 -11.40 15.49
C MET A 1 23.66 -10.05 14.75
N ASN A 2 24.78 -9.48 14.28
CA ASN A 2 24.70 -8.35 13.35
C ASN A 2 24.23 -8.87 11.98
N LEU A 3 23.18 -8.27 11.41
CA LEU A 3 22.63 -8.62 10.08
C LEU A 3 23.72 -8.67 9.00
N THR A 4 24.71 -7.79 9.08
CA THR A 4 25.85 -7.74 8.15
C THR A 4 26.60 -9.07 8.09
N GLU A 5 26.88 -9.69 9.23
CA GLU A 5 27.63 -10.94 9.30
C GLU A 5 26.81 -12.12 8.74
N ILE A 6 25.50 -12.11 8.99
CA ILE A 6 24.59 -13.14 8.49
C ILE A 6 24.53 -13.10 6.95
N PHE A 7 24.37 -11.91 6.37
CA PHE A 7 24.28 -11.75 4.92
C PHE A 7 25.58 -12.11 4.20
N VAL A 8 26.73 -11.71 4.76
CA VAL A 8 28.03 -11.90 4.09
C VAL A 8 28.54 -13.33 4.23
N ASN A 9 28.37 -13.97 5.40
CA ASN A 9 29.08 -15.21 5.73
C ASN A 9 28.20 -16.46 5.83
N ARG A 10 26.87 -16.32 5.98
CA ARG A 10 26.00 -17.45 6.35
C ARG A 10 24.86 -17.72 5.38
N LEU A 11 24.64 -16.87 4.38
CA LEU A 11 23.56 -17.04 3.42
C LEU A 11 24.05 -17.85 2.20
N ALA A 12 23.55 -19.08 2.08
CA ALA A 12 23.69 -19.89 0.88
C ALA A 12 22.62 -19.52 -0.16
N LYS A 13 22.99 -19.67 -1.43
CA LYS A 13 22.11 -19.35 -2.55
C LYS A 13 22.22 -20.41 -3.63
N ASP A 14 21.09 -20.75 -4.21
CA ASP A 14 20.97 -21.71 -5.29
C ASP A 14 20.02 -21.18 -6.36
N SER A 15 20.30 -21.46 -7.64
CA SER A 15 19.45 -21.10 -8.75
C SER A 15 19.12 -22.34 -9.55
N LYS A 16 17.83 -22.54 -9.80
CA LYS A 16 17.32 -23.74 -10.47
C LYS A 16 16.29 -23.35 -11.52
N VAL A 17 16.22 -24.16 -12.56
CA VAL A 17 15.14 -24.12 -13.54
C VAL A 17 14.25 -25.35 -13.33
N VAL A 18 12.99 -25.13 -12.96
CA VAL A 18 12.04 -26.20 -12.61
C VAL A 18 10.76 -26.08 -13.44
N THR A 19 10.17 -27.20 -13.86
CA THR A 19 8.87 -27.18 -14.53
C THR A 19 7.76 -26.79 -13.56
N ILE A 20 6.66 -26.23 -14.09
CA ILE A 20 5.46 -25.95 -13.30
C ILE A 20 4.93 -27.23 -12.66
N ASP A 21 4.90 -28.34 -13.41
CA ASP A 21 4.50 -29.64 -12.88
C ASP A 21 5.30 -30.04 -11.63
N SER A 22 6.63 -29.95 -11.70
CA SER A 22 7.49 -30.29 -10.58
C SER A 22 7.30 -29.34 -9.40
N LEU A 23 7.10 -28.04 -9.64
CA LEU A 23 7.01 -27.02 -8.59
C LEU A 23 5.67 -27.04 -7.85
N PHE A 24 4.58 -27.38 -8.55
CA PHE A 24 3.20 -27.32 -8.05
C PHE A 24 2.61 -28.69 -7.71
N ASN A 25 3.43 -29.72 -7.55
CA ASN A 25 2.97 -31.00 -7.02
C ASN A 25 2.42 -30.86 -5.58
N GLU A 26 1.52 -31.76 -5.17
CA GLU A 26 0.80 -31.62 -3.89
C GLU A 26 1.73 -31.50 -2.68
N ASP A 27 2.80 -32.30 -2.64
CA ASP A 27 3.73 -32.32 -1.51
C ASP A 27 4.52 -31.02 -1.36
N LYS A 28 4.98 -30.43 -2.48
CA LYS A 28 5.68 -29.15 -2.44
C LYS A 28 4.73 -28.02 -2.09
N VAL A 29 3.52 -28.01 -2.64
CA VAL A 29 2.51 -26.99 -2.31
C VAL A 29 2.19 -27.01 -0.81
N LYS A 30 1.99 -28.20 -0.22
CA LYS A 30 1.75 -28.36 1.24
C LYS A 30 2.94 -27.89 2.09
N LYS A 31 4.18 -28.02 1.59
CA LYS A 31 5.41 -27.59 2.28
C LYS A 31 5.85 -26.16 1.93
N THR A 32 5.07 -25.42 1.15
CA THR A 32 5.41 -24.07 0.69
C THR A 32 4.49 -23.03 1.31
N GLN A 33 5.05 -22.16 2.16
CA GLN A 33 4.35 -20.99 2.65
C GLN A 33 4.43 -19.87 1.61
N TYR A 34 3.42 -19.76 0.76
CA TYR A 34 3.37 -18.76 -0.31
C TYR A 34 2.74 -17.42 0.11
N ALA A 35 2.05 -17.38 1.25
CA ALA A 35 1.37 -16.20 1.76
C ALA A 35 1.83 -15.83 3.18
N PRO A 36 3.14 -15.57 3.39
CA PRO A 36 3.64 -15.23 4.72
C PRO A 36 3.05 -13.88 5.21
N PRO A 37 2.91 -13.69 6.53
CA PRO A 37 2.11 -12.61 7.12
C PRO A 37 2.67 -11.19 6.90
N TYR A 38 3.96 -11.05 6.55
CA TYR A 38 4.55 -9.75 6.16
C TYR A 38 4.15 -9.28 4.76
N GLN A 39 3.73 -10.18 3.88
CA GLN A 39 3.43 -9.80 2.52
C GLN A 39 2.01 -9.26 2.39
N ARG A 40 1.82 -8.33 1.46
CA ARG A 40 0.49 -7.87 1.06
C ARG A 40 -0.38 -9.01 0.52
N ASN A 41 -1.69 -8.82 0.53
CA ASN A 41 -2.64 -9.77 -0.04
C ASN A 41 -2.49 -9.89 -1.57
N TYR A 42 -3.22 -10.83 -2.17
CA TYR A 42 -3.32 -10.94 -3.63
C TYR A 42 -4.04 -9.73 -4.23
N VAL A 43 -3.39 -9.02 -5.16
CA VAL A 43 -3.86 -7.74 -5.72
C VAL A 43 -4.05 -7.75 -7.24
N TRP A 44 -3.61 -8.80 -7.95
CA TRP A 44 -3.72 -8.87 -9.40
C TRP A 44 -5.17 -9.00 -9.85
N ASP A 45 -5.58 -8.16 -10.80
CA ASP A 45 -6.87 -8.29 -11.48
C ASP A 45 -6.85 -9.41 -12.51
N GLY A 46 -8.04 -9.81 -12.99
CA GLY A 46 -8.17 -10.90 -13.96
C GLY A 46 -7.43 -10.64 -15.28
N GLU A 47 -7.29 -9.38 -15.69
CA GLU A 47 -6.54 -9.00 -16.90
C GLU A 47 -5.03 -9.25 -16.71
N LYS A 48 -4.43 -8.75 -15.61
CA LYS A 48 -2.99 -8.97 -15.32
C LYS A 48 -2.69 -10.44 -15.07
N ALA A 49 -3.53 -11.13 -14.30
CA ALA A 49 -3.35 -12.54 -14.04
C ALA A 49 -3.41 -13.38 -15.33
N THR A 50 -4.36 -13.06 -16.23
CA THR A 50 -4.44 -13.73 -17.54
C THR A 50 -3.24 -13.40 -18.42
N TYR A 51 -2.78 -12.16 -18.46
CA TYR A 51 -1.60 -11.77 -19.25
C TYR A 51 -0.32 -12.46 -18.76
N PHE A 52 -0.22 -12.69 -17.45
CA PHE A 52 0.84 -13.51 -16.87
C PHE A 52 0.72 -14.99 -17.27
N LEU A 53 -0.48 -15.58 -17.19
CA LEU A 53 -0.70 -16.97 -17.63
C LEU A 53 -0.48 -17.15 -19.13
N GLU A 54 -0.85 -16.16 -19.94
CA GLU A 54 -0.52 -16.13 -21.37
C GLU A 54 1.00 -16.18 -21.58
N SER A 55 1.76 -15.42 -20.79
CA SER A 55 3.23 -15.42 -20.86
C SER A 55 3.80 -16.82 -20.56
N ILE A 56 3.20 -17.56 -19.62
CA ILE A 56 3.56 -18.96 -19.34
C ILE A 56 3.20 -19.87 -20.52
N LEU A 57 1.99 -19.77 -21.07
CA LEU A 57 1.55 -20.59 -22.21
C LEU A 57 2.42 -20.37 -23.46
N ILE A 58 2.84 -19.12 -23.68
CA ILE A 58 3.78 -18.75 -24.75
C ILE A 58 5.22 -19.17 -24.41
N GLY A 59 5.51 -19.57 -23.18
CA GLY A 59 6.85 -20.02 -22.77
C GLY A 59 7.88 -18.90 -22.64
N THR A 60 7.46 -17.63 -22.65
CA THR A 60 8.39 -16.48 -22.53
C THR A 60 9.09 -16.43 -21.16
N GLU A 61 10.11 -15.60 -21.04
CA GLU A 61 10.79 -15.39 -19.76
C GLU A 61 9.88 -14.60 -18.81
N ILE A 62 9.85 -15.02 -17.55
CA ILE A 62 9.16 -14.30 -16.48
C ILE A 62 10.16 -14.02 -15.36
N PRO A 63 9.91 -13.01 -14.51
CA PRO A 63 10.76 -12.80 -13.34
C PRO A 63 10.82 -14.08 -12.49
N PRO A 64 11.97 -14.39 -11.85
CA PRO A 64 12.15 -15.61 -11.08
C PRO A 64 11.37 -15.58 -9.77
N LEU A 65 10.94 -16.74 -9.29
CA LEU A 65 10.35 -16.88 -7.95
C LEU A 65 11.47 -16.97 -6.91
N ILE A 66 11.36 -16.18 -5.84
CA ILE A 66 12.37 -16.11 -4.79
C ILE A 66 11.85 -16.85 -3.56
N PHE A 67 12.57 -17.88 -3.14
CA PHE A 67 12.25 -18.70 -1.97
C PHE A 67 13.30 -18.54 -0.89
N PHE A 68 12.88 -18.72 0.35
CA PHE A 68 13.74 -18.97 1.49
C PHE A 68 13.43 -20.36 2.03
N ARG A 69 14.44 -21.23 2.05
CA ARG A 69 14.31 -22.62 2.49
C ARG A 69 14.78 -22.76 3.92
N ASN A 70 13.88 -23.21 4.79
CA ASN A 70 14.16 -23.51 6.18
C ASN A 70 13.99 -25.00 6.50
N LYS A 71 14.20 -25.37 7.76
CA LYS A 71 14.05 -26.77 8.21
C LYS A 71 12.63 -27.33 8.03
N LYS A 72 11.60 -26.47 8.00
CA LYS A 72 10.18 -26.84 7.95
C LYS A 72 9.62 -26.89 6.53
N GLY A 73 10.24 -26.20 5.58
CA GLY A 73 9.75 -26.11 4.20
C GLY A 73 10.37 -24.95 3.43
N ALA A 74 9.65 -24.46 2.43
CA ALA A 74 10.03 -23.28 1.66
C ALA A 74 9.04 -22.14 1.91
N GLU A 75 9.53 -20.91 1.95
CA GLU A 75 8.72 -19.71 2.08
C GLU A 75 8.98 -18.82 0.87
N ILE A 76 7.94 -18.31 0.23
CA ILE A 76 8.12 -17.39 -0.91
C ILE A 76 8.44 -16.01 -0.36
N ILE A 77 9.60 -15.45 -0.69
CA ILE A 77 9.99 -14.08 -0.34
C ILE A 77 9.49 -13.11 -1.40
N ASP A 78 9.71 -13.40 -2.69
CA ASP A 78 9.19 -12.58 -3.78
C ASP A 78 8.56 -13.46 -4.86
N GLY A 79 7.50 -12.93 -5.49
CA GLY A 79 6.72 -13.67 -6.47
C GLY A 79 5.45 -14.30 -5.96
N ARG A 80 4.97 -13.97 -4.75
CA ARG A 80 3.67 -14.43 -4.22
C ARG A 80 2.53 -14.28 -5.24
N GLN A 81 2.42 -13.13 -5.89
CA GLN A 81 1.35 -12.88 -6.87
C GLN A 81 1.43 -13.86 -8.04
N ARG A 82 2.64 -14.13 -8.54
CA ARG A 82 2.90 -15.08 -9.64
C ARG A 82 2.56 -16.51 -9.22
N TYR A 83 3.08 -16.95 -8.07
CA TYR A 83 2.83 -18.28 -7.54
C TYR A 83 1.35 -18.54 -7.26
N GLU A 84 0.68 -17.60 -6.57
CA GLU A 84 -0.74 -17.70 -6.25
C GLU A 84 -1.62 -17.68 -7.51
N THR A 85 -1.25 -16.92 -8.56
CA THR A 85 -1.96 -16.96 -9.85
C THR A 85 -1.87 -18.34 -10.52
N ILE A 86 -0.69 -18.98 -10.52
CA ILE A 86 -0.53 -20.34 -11.08
C ILE A 86 -1.37 -21.32 -10.29
N LEU A 87 -1.26 -21.30 -8.96
CA LEU A 87 -2.00 -22.20 -8.08
C LEU A 87 -3.52 -22.06 -8.27
N LYS A 88 -4.05 -20.83 -8.27
CA LYS A 88 -5.47 -20.56 -8.52
C LYS A 88 -5.92 -21.06 -9.89
N PHE A 89 -5.08 -20.93 -10.91
CA PHE A 89 -5.40 -21.40 -12.24
C PHE A 89 -5.47 -22.93 -12.30
N LEU A 90 -4.46 -23.61 -11.75
CA LEU A 90 -4.40 -25.08 -11.65
C LEU A 90 -5.60 -25.65 -10.88
N ASN A 91 -6.00 -24.99 -9.79
CA ASN A 91 -7.18 -25.37 -8.98
C ASN A 91 -8.53 -25.04 -9.65
N GLY A 92 -8.53 -24.37 -10.80
CA GLY A 92 -9.77 -23.94 -11.48
C GLY A 92 -10.49 -22.75 -10.83
N GLU A 93 -9.86 -22.07 -9.88
CA GLU A 93 -10.38 -20.87 -9.19
C GLU A 93 -10.27 -19.61 -10.05
N LEU A 94 -9.46 -19.64 -11.11
CA LEU A 94 -9.22 -18.53 -12.02
C LEU A 94 -9.65 -18.86 -13.45
N ARG A 95 -10.39 -17.94 -14.09
CA ARG A 95 -10.79 -18.01 -15.50
C ARG A 95 -10.01 -17.01 -16.32
N LEU A 96 -9.59 -17.40 -17.54
CA LEU A 96 -8.89 -16.51 -18.45
C LEU A 96 -9.80 -15.36 -18.90
N SER A 97 -9.28 -14.13 -18.88
CA SER A 97 -9.99 -12.92 -19.31
C SER A 97 -9.58 -12.53 -20.71
N LYS A 98 -10.54 -12.26 -21.60
CA LYS A 98 -10.27 -11.77 -22.95
C LYS A 98 -9.37 -10.53 -22.97
N ALA A 99 -9.49 -9.63 -21.98
CA ALA A 99 -8.65 -8.43 -21.92
C ALA A 99 -7.15 -8.71 -21.68
N GLY A 100 -6.83 -9.85 -21.05
CA GLY A 100 -5.45 -10.25 -20.76
C GLY A 100 -4.82 -11.16 -21.81
N LEU A 101 -5.61 -11.71 -22.73
CA LEU A 101 -5.10 -12.44 -23.90
C LEU A 101 -4.76 -11.41 -24.99
N LYS A 102 -3.47 -11.22 -25.27
CA LYS A 102 -2.97 -10.30 -26.30
C LYS A 102 -2.51 -11.04 -27.54
N LYS A 103 -1.72 -12.11 -27.38
CA LYS A 103 -1.20 -12.93 -28.47
C LYS A 103 -2.02 -14.22 -28.65
N LEU A 104 -2.61 -14.77 -27.58
CA LEU A 104 -3.41 -16.01 -27.63
C LEU A 104 -4.93 -15.78 -27.76
N ASP A 105 -5.37 -14.56 -28.04
CA ASP A 105 -6.78 -14.22 -28.33
C ASP A 105 -7.37 -15.16 -29.40
N VAL A 106 -6.60 -15.42 -30.46
CA VAL A 106 -6.98 -16.25 -31.61
C VAL A 106 -7.39 -17.68 -31.24
N LEU A 107 -6.91 -18.20 -30.12
CA LEU A 107 -7.23 -19.57 -29.66
C LEU A 107 -8.62 -19.67 -29.00
N ASN A 108 -9.33 -18.55 -28.81
CA ASN A 108 -10.66 -18.50 -28.18
C ASN A 108 -10.70 -19.27 -26.84
N ILE A 109 -9.66 -19.09 -26.03
CA ILE A 109 -9.52 -19.69 -24.70
C ILE A 109 -10.03 -18.77 -23.58
N ASP A 110 -10.73 -17.68 -23.89
CA ASP A 110 -11.31 -16.82 -22.87
C ASP A 110 -12.37 -17.57 -22.06
N LYS A 111 -12.50 -17.18 -20.79
CA LYS A 111 -13.39 -17.76 -19.76
C LYS A 111 -13.10 -19.21 -19.38
N LYS A 112 -12.13 -19.87 -20.03
CA LYS A 112 -11.67 -21.22 -19.67
C LYS A 112 -10.87 -21.21 -18.36
N THR A 113 -11.05 -22.26 -17.57
CA THR A 113 -10.16 -22.67 -16.45
C THR A 113 -9.13 -23.69 -16.95
N PHE A 114 -8.11 -23.98 -16.15
CA PHE A 114 -7.07 -24.96 -16.52
C PHE A 114 -7.66 -26.31 -16.96
N GLY A 115 -8.60 -26.87 -16.20
CA GLY A 115 -9.25 -28.14 -16.53
C GLY A 115 -10.02 -28.14 -17.86
N SER A 116 -10.49 -26.98 -18.32
CA SER A 116 -11.22 -26.82 -19.58
C SER A 116 -10.35 -26.47 -20.79
N LEU A 117 -9.03 -26.34 -20.61
CA LEU A 117 -8.11 -26.13 -21.71
C LEU A 117 -7.96 -27.40 -22.58
N PRO A 118 -7.63 -27.26 -23.88
CA PRO A 118 -7.13 -28.36 -24.70
C PRO A 118 -5.92 -29.04 -24.04
N GLU A 119 -5.82 -30.37 -24.14
CA GLU A 119 -4.74 -31.16 -23.52
C GLU A 119 -3.33 -30.69 -23.91
N GLN A 120 -3.13 -30.32 -25.17
CA GLN A 120 -1.86 -29.77 -25.64
C GLN A 120 -1.44 -28.52 -24.86
N LEU A 121 -2.36 -27.57 -24.62
CA LEU A 121 -2.08 -26.36 -23.86
C LEU A 121 -1.87 -26.63 -22.37
N LYS A 122 -2.51 -27.66 -21.81
CA LYS A 122 -2.26 -28.09 -20.43
C LYS A 122 -0.84 -28.63 -20.29
N ASN A 123 -0.43 -29.52 -21.19
CA ASN A 123 0.93 -30.07 -21.20
C ASN A 123 1.95 -28.95 -21.41
N ASP A 124 1.73 -28.06 -22.37
CA ASP A 124 2.61 -26.91 -22.59
C ASP A 124 2.75 -26.02 -21.35
N PHE A 125 1.63 -25.76 -20.64
CA PHE A 125 1.65 -25.01 -19.39
C PHE A 125 2.48 -25.73 -18.32
N LEU A 126 2.23 -27.01 -18.09
CA LEU A 126 2.90 -27.83 -17.06
C LEU A 126 4.40 -28.01 -17.34
N ASP A 127 4.76 -28.17 -18.61
CA ASP A 127 6.14 -28.34 -19.08
C ASP A 127 6.94 -27.02 -19.08
N THR A 128 6.25 -25.88 -18.95
CA THR A 128 6.93 -24.59 -18.94
C THR A 128 7.85 -24.49 -17.72
N LYS A 129 9.11 -24.17 -18.00
CA LYS A 129 10.15 -24.01 -17.00
C LYS A 129 10.11 -22.62 -16.36
N LEU A 130 10.19 -22.57 -15.04
CA LEU A 130 10.29 -21.38 -14.22
C LEU A 130 11.67 -21.31 -13.56
N ARG A 131 12.21 -20.10 -13.45
CA ARG A 131 13.43 -19.83 -12.69
C ARG A 131 13.10 -19.65 -11.22
N VAL A 132 13.81 -20.38 -10.38
CA VAL A 132 13.69 -20.35 -8.93
C VAL A 132 15.03 -19.97 -8.33
N ILE A 133 15.00 -19.03 -7.38
CA ILE A 133 16.15 -18.61 -6.59
C ILE A 133 15.84 -19.00 -5.15
N GLU A 134 16.67 -19.85 -4.56
CA GLU A 134 16.52 -20.31 -3.19
C GLU A 134 17.62 -19.69 -2.32
N PHE A 135 17.21 -18.99 -1.27
CA PHE A 135 18.06 -18.59 -0.16
C PHE A 135 17.94 -19.59 0.97
N SER A 136 19.03 -19.90 1.66
CA SER A 136 19.03 -20.70 2.88
C SER A 136 20.21 -20.31 3.76
N PHE A 137 20.19 -20.70 5.03
CA PHE A 137 21.39 -20.60 5.85
C PHE A 137 22.31 -21.79 5.61
N ALA A 138 23.61 -21.51 5.44
CA ALA A 138 24.65 -22.52 5.33
C ALA A 138 24.81 -23.33 6.63
N SER A 139 24.65 -22.68 7.78
CA SER A 139 24.48 -23.30 9.09
C SER A 139 23.46 -22.53 9.92
N TYR A 140 22.68 -23.26 10.72
CA TYR A 140 21.69 -22.70 11.65
C TYR A 140 22.26 -22.48 13.06
N ASP A 141 23.54 -22.77 13.29
CA ASP A 141 24.14 -22.72 14.63
C ASP A 141 24.22 -21.27 15.14
N GLY A 142 23.55 -21.02 16.27
CA GLY A 142 23.48 -19.68 16.90
C GLY A 142 22.54 -18.69 16.21
N LEU A 143 21.72 -19.11 15.24
CA LEU A 143 20.69 -18.27 14.63
C LEU A 143 19.33 -18.47 15.32
N THR A 144 18.68 -17.36 15.66
CA THR A 144 17.32 -17.35 16.21
C THR A 144 16.27 -17.21 15.11
N GLN A 145 15.00 -17.49 15.42
CA GLN A 145 13.89 -17.22 14.49
C GLN A 145 13.79 -15.73 14.13
N LEU A 146 14.14 -14.84 15.06
CA LEU A 146 14.17 -13.39 14.83
C LEU A 146 15.24 -13.00 13.81
N ASP A 147 16.41 -13.66 13.85
CA ASP A 147 17.46 -13.46 12.84
C ASP A 147 16.98 -13.93 11.45
N GLU A 148 16.33 -15.10 11.38
CA GLU A 148 15.73 -15.63 10.13
C GLU A 148 14.70 -14.65 9.55
N ASP A 149 13.76 -14.20 10.38
CA ASP A 149 12.70 -13.29 9.96
C ASP A 149 13.29 -11.94 9.50
N SER A 150 14.30 -11.42 10.18
CA SER A 150 14.97 -10.16 9.80
C SER A 150 15.63 -10.26 8.42
N VAL A 151 16.31 -11.38 8.14
CA VAL A 151 16.92 -11.64 6.81
C VAL A 151 15.86 -11.71 5.72
N LYS A 152 14.77 -12.45 5.95
CA LYS A 152 13.66 -12.57 4.98
C LYS A 152 13.04 -11.22 4.65
N GLN A 153 12.79 -10.40 5.68
CA GLN A 153 12.23 -9.06 5.54
C GLN A 153 13.16 -8.12 4.77
N GLU A 154 14.46 -8.19 5.05
CA GLU A 154 15.44 -7.37 4.34
C GLU A 154 15.57 -7.78 2.86
N ILE A 155 15.60 -9.09 2.55
CA ILE A 155 15.56 -9.56 1.15
C ILE A 155 14.27 -9.07 0.48
N PHE A 156 13.11 -9.22 1.12
CA PHE A 156 11.84 -8.72 0.60
C PHE A 156 11.89 -7.22 0.29
N LYS A 157 12.39 -6.43 1.24
CA LYS A 157 12.51 -4.96 1.12
C LYS A 157 13.39 -4.58 -0.05
N ARG A 158 14.59 -5.18 -0.19
CA ARG A 158 15.52 -4.88 -1.30
C ARG A 158 14.95 -5.21 -2.67
N TYR A 159 14.22 -6.31 -2.78
CA TYR A 159 13.59 -6.70 -4.04
C TYR A 159 12.42 -5.78 -4.43
N ASN A 160 11.73 -5.17 -3.45
CA ASN A 160 10.58 -4.30 -3.71
C ASN A 160 10.91 -2.78 -3.73
N SER A 161 11.90 -2.29 -2.98
CA SER A 161 12.21 -0.86 -2.85
C SER A 161 12.86 -0.25 -4.10
N GLY A 162 13.64 -1.07 -4.83
CA GLY A 162 14.36 -0.68 -6.05
C GLY A 162 13.50 -0.62 -7.32
N ILE A 163 12.27 -1.16 -7.30
CA ILE A 163 11.40 -1.20 -8.48
C ILE A 163 10.67 0.15 -8.61
N THR A 164 11.02 0.90 -9.64
CA THR A 164 10.25 2.09 -10.03
C THR A 164 9.35 1.72 -11.21
N PRO A 165 8.01 1.69 -11.05
CA PRO A 165 7.10 1.34 -12.14
C PRO A 165 7.26 2.32 -13.32
N LEU A 166 7.01 1.85 -14.54
CA LEU A 166 6.91 2.77 -15.68
C LEU A 166 5.67 3.66 -15.55
N LYS A 167 5.81 4.92 -15.95
CA LYS A 167 4.67 5.81 -16.19
C LYS A 167 3.93 5.37 -17.45
N ASN A 168 2.64 5.66 -17.54
CA ASN A 168 1.84 5.32 -18.74
C ASN A 168 2.49 5.84 -20.03
N LEU A 169 3.03 7.06 -20.00
CA LEU A 169 3.72 7.64 -21.16
C LEU A 169 4.95 6.83 -21.60
N GLU A 170 5.68 6.23 -20.67
CA GLU A 170 6.86 5.40 -20.96
C GLU A 170 6.43 4.05 -21.56
N ILE A 171 5.29 3.49 -21.11
CA ILE A 171 4.70 2.28 -21.70
C ILE A 171 4.19 2.59 -23.11
N ASP A 172 3.50 3.72 -23.30
CA ASP A 172 3.03 4.19 -24.61
C ASP A 172 4.19 4.40 -25.59
N LYS A 173 5.31 4.99 -25.14
CA LYS A 173 6.53 5.15 -25.96
C LYS A 173 7.01 3.80 -26.50
N ALA A 174 6.97 2.76 -25.66
CA ALA A 174 7.40 1.43 -26.05
C ALA A 174 6.39 0.73 -26.98
N ILE A 175 5.08 0.78 -26.66
CA ILE A 175 4.04 0.15 -27.50
C ILE A 175 4.06 0.69 -28.93
N TYR A 176 4.22 2.01 -29.09
CA TYR A 176 4.22 2.68 -30.39
C TYR A 176 5.64 2.99 -30.90
N PHE A 177 6.64 2.24 -30.43
CA PHE A 177 8.03 2.44 -30.82
C PHE A 177 8.23 2.11 -32.31
N ASP A 178 7.72 0.97 -32.75
CA ASP A 178 7.80 0.46 -34.13
C ASP A 178 6.55 0.79 -34.97
N ASP A 179 5.72 1.74 -34.53
CA ASP A 179 4.52 2.15 -35.27
C ASP A 179 4.87 3.20 -36.34
N ASP A 180 4.78 2.81 -37.60
CA ASP A 180 5.16 3.65 -38.76
C ASP A 180 4.48 5.02 -38.77
N LEU A 181 3.17 5.06 -38.46
CA LEU A 181 2.41 6.30 -38.42
C LEU A 181 2.89 7.22 -37.29
N ASN A 182 3.12 6.67 -36.09
CA ASN A 182 3.62 7.42 -34.94
C ASN A 182 5.05 7.94 -35.19
N LEU A 183 5.92 7.14 -35.84
CA LEU A 183 7.25 7.55 -36.27
C LEU A 183 7.20 8.69 -37.29
N PHE A 184 6.29 8.61 -38.26
CA PHE A 184 6.09 9.68 -39.24
C PHE A 184 5.69 11.00 -38.56
N PHE A 185 4.74 10.99 -37.64
CA PHE A 185 4.38 12.20 -36.88
C PHE A 185 5.52 12.69 -35.98
N LYS A 186 6.32 11.78 -35.40
CA LYS A 186 7.50 12.13 -34.60
C LYS A 186 8.55 12.88 -35.43
N GLU A 187 8.79 12.45 -36.66
CA GLU A 187 9.70 13.14 -37.58
C GLU A 187 9.17 14.53 -37.97
N LYS A 188 7.86 14.65 -38.28
CA LYS A 188 7.26 15.96 -38.60
C LYS A 188 7.31 16.93 -37.42
N LEU A 189 7.22 16.45 -36.18
CA LEU A 189 7.35 17.27 -34.97
C LEU A 189 8.77 17.80 -34.71
N LYS A 190 9.79 17.33 -35.44
CA LYS A 190 11.13 17.95 -35.40
C LYS A 190 11.15 19.35 -36.04
N ASP A 191 10.16 19.67 -36.89
CA ASP A 191 9.97 21.03 -37.39
C ASP A 191 9.56 21.96 -36.24
N LEU A 192 10.46 22.89 -35.88
CA LEU A 192 10.27 23.87 -34.82
C LEU A 192 8.97 24.67 -34.98
N LYS A 193 8.56 25.00 -36.22
CA LYS A 193 7.33 25.78 -36.46
C LYS A 193 6.09 24.99 -36.08
N LEU A 194 6.02 23.72 -36.45
CA LEU A 194 4.90 22.85 -36.11
C LEU A 194 4.85 22.58 -34.61
N HIS A 195 6.01 22.32 -34.02
CA HIS A 195 6.14 22.11 -32.58
C HIS A 195 5.64 23.33 -31.79
N GLU A 196 6.12 24.53 -32.13
CA GLU A 196 5.68 25.77 -31.47
C GLU A 196 4.19 26.07 -31.68
N GLN A 197 3.65 25.80 -32.87
CA GLN A 197 2.21 25.95 -33.16
C GLN A 197 1.39 25.05 -32.25
N PHE A 198 1.77 23.76 -32.16
CA PHE A 198 1.07 22.79 -31.32
C PHE A 198 1.17 23.14 -29.83
N ASP A 199 2.36 23.49 -29.35
CA ASP A 199 2.59 23.93 -27.97
C ASP A 199 1.77 25.18 -27.62
N ARG A 200 1.66 26.14 -28.52
CA ARG A 200 0.93 27.39 -28.27
C ARG A 200 -0.59 27.19 -28.27
N LEU A 201 -1.10 26.21 -29.01
CA LEU A 201 -2.52 25.84 -29.02
C LEU A 201 -2.93 25.02 -27.80
N PHE A 202 -2.18 23.96 -27.51
CA PHE A 202 -2.54 22.99 -26.47
C PHE A 202 -1.85 23.23 -25.12
N LYS A 203 -0.93 24.21 -25.03
CA LYS A 203 -0.35 24.78 -23.79
C LYS A 203 -0.06 23.73 -22.70
N TYR A 204 0.64 22.65 -23.04
CA TYR A 204 0.93 21.58 -22.07
C TYR A 204 2.01 22.03 -21.06
N GLU A 205 1.86 21.60 -19.81
CA GLU A 205 2.84 21.85 -18.73
C GLU A 205 4.16 21.09 -18.98
N ASP A 206 4.07 19.92 -19.62
CA ASP A 206 5.20 19.08 -20.00
C ASP A 206 5.38 19.11 -21.52
N LYS A 207 6.55 19.59 -21.97
CA LYS A 207 6.90 19.79 -23.38
C LYS A 207 7.56 18.57 -24.03
N LYS A 208 7.57 17.43 -23.35
CA LYS A 208 8.12 16.19 -23.91
C LYS A 208 7.36 15.78 -25.18
N VAL A 209 8.11 15.42 -26.23
CA VAL A 209 7.56 15.03 -27.55
C VAL A 209 6.58 13.86 -27.42
N GLU A 210 6.83 12.94 -26.48
CA GLU A 210 5.97 11.80 -26.22
C GLU A 210 4.56 12.21 -25.76
N VAL A 211 4.43 13.28 -24.97
CA VAL A 211 3.13 13.83 -24.54
C VAL A 211 2.36 14.34 -25.75
N LEU A 212 3.05 15.02 -26.65
CA LEU A 212 2.47 15.54 -27.89
C LEU A 212 2.01 14.40 -28.79
N LEU A 213 2.85 13.37 -28.99
CA LEU A 213 2.50 12.18 -29.77
C LEU A 213 1.28 11.46 -29.22
N GLN A 214 1.21 11.23 -27.90
CA GLN A 214 0.03 10.64 -27.27
C GLN A 214 -1.23 11.45 -27.56
N LYS A 215 -1.11 12.78 -27.57
CA LYS A 215 -2.23 13.64 -27.90
C LYS A 215 -2.60 13.60 -29.37
N ILE A 216 -1.63 13.58 -30.27
CA ILE A 216 -1.88 13.43 -31.71
C ILE A 216 -2.66 12.14 -31.97
N ARG A 217 -2.22 11.00 -31.40
CA ARG A 217 -2.94 9.72 -31.50
C ARG A 217 -4.40 9.86 -31.04
N GLN A 218 -4.64 10.54 -29.92
CA GLN A 218 -5.99 10.84 -29.45
C GLN A 218 -6.78 11.70 -30.45
N LEU A 219 -6.21 12.81 -30.94
CA LEU A 219 -6.88 13.76 -31.83
C LEU A 219 -7.27 13.12 -33.17
N LEU A 220 -6.43 12.21 -33.68
CA LEU A 220 -6.67 11.48 -34.91
C LEU A 220 -7.91 10.57 -34.86
N VAL A 221 -8.34 10.12 -33.67
CA VAL A 221 -9.40 9.10 -33.56
C VAL A 221 -10.57 9.46 -32.66
N ILE A 222 -10.46 10.48 -31.81
CA ILE A 222 -11.50 10.83 -30.83
C ILE A 222 -12.87 11.10 -31.46
N HIS A 223 -12.91 11.63 -32.68
CA HIS A 223 -14.16 11.91 -33.40
C HIS A 223 -14.90 10.63 -33.85
N LYS A 224 -14.23 9.47 -33.88
CA LYS A 224 -14.84 8.16 -34.15
C LYS A 224 -15.49 7.52 -32.91
N ILE A 225 -15.35 8.15 -31.73
CA ILE A 225 -15.75 7.58 -30.44
C ILE A 225 -16.79 8.48 -29.76
N PRO A 226 -17.95 7.93 -29.32
CA PRO A 226 -18.92 8.70 -28.56
C PRO A 226 -18.36 9.25 -27.24
N ILE A 227 -18.58 10.53 -26.97
CA ILE A 227 -17.97 11.22 -25.83
C ILE A 227 -18.42 10.66 -24.47
N LYS A 228 -19.67 10.19 -24.32
CA LYS A 228 -20.07 9.51 -23.07
C LYS A 228 -19.26 8.24 -22.80
N TYR A 229 -18.91 7.48 -23.84
CA TYR A 229 -18.05 6.31 -23.71
C TYR A 229 -16.61 6.72 -23.44
N TYR A 230 -16.06 7.67 -24.20
CA TYR A 230 -14.72 8.23 -24.01
C TYR A 230 -14.54 8.82 -22.60
N SER A 231 -15.55 9.47 -22.03
CA SER A 231 -15.48 10.08 -20.69
C SER A 231 -15.20 9.06 -19.57
N LYS A 232 -15.52 7.77 -19.82
CA LYS A 232 -15.28 6.64 -18.92
C LYS A 232 -14.02 5.87 -19.30
N ALA A 233 -13.87 5.51 -20.57
CA ALA A 233 -12.77 4.64 -21.06
C ALA A 233 -11.45 5.39 -21.29
N LYS A 234 -11.51 6.69 -21.63
CA LYS A 234 -10.38 7.61 -21.85
C LYS A 234 -9.33 7.03 -22.80
N GLN A 235 -8.07 6.96 -22.36
CA GLN A 235 -6.93 6.53 -23.19
C GLN A 235 -7.12 5.13 -23.79
N LYS A 236 -7.69 4.18 -23.03
CA LYS A 236 -7.85 2.79 -23.47
C LYS A 236 -8.64 2.64 -24.78
N ILE A 237 -9.66 3.49 -24.97
CA ILE A 237 -10.48 3.43 -26.19
C ILE A 237 -9.83 4.20 -27.35
N THR A 238 -9.08 5.27 -27.06
CA THR A 238 -8.35 6.02 -28.09
C THR A 238 -7.20 5.18 -28.63
N ASP A 239 -6.46 4.48 -27.77
CA ASP A 239 -5.38 3.56 -28.18
C ASP A 239 -5.93 2.47 -29.10
N LYS A 240 -7.06 1.85 -28.72
CA LYS A 240 -7.72 0.83 -29.55
C LYS A 240 -8.10 1.32 -30.96
N TYR A 241 -8.66 2.53 -31.06
CA TYR A 241 -9.04 3.10 -32.34
C TYR A 241 -7.82 3.61 -33.13
N TYR A 242 -6.75 4.03 -32.45
CA TYR A 242 -5.50 4.39 -33.08
C TYR A 242 -4.81 3.16 -33.68
N ASP A 243 -4.72 2.04 -32.94
CA ASP A 243 -4.19 0.76 -33.46
C ASP A 243 -4.94 0.33 -34.74
N LEU A 244 -6.26 0.53 -34.78
CA LEU A 244 -7.07 0.28 -35.96
C LEU A 244 -6.71 1.22 -37.12
N LEU A 245 -6.59 2.52 -36.86
CA LEU A 245 -6.20 3.49 -37.88
C LEU A 245 -4.83 3.14 -38.45
N SER A 246 -3.85 2.88 -37.59
CA SER A 246 -2.48 2.55 -37.97
C SER A 246 -2.41 1.27 -38.80
N SER A 247 -3.18 0.24 -38.44
CA SER A 247 -3.23 -1.01 -39.23
C SER A 247 -3.96 -0.90 -40.57
N GLN A 248 -4.82 0.11 -40.76
CA GLN A 248 -5.58 0.31 -42.00
C GLN A 248 -4.93 1.30 -42.97
N ILE A 249 -4.14 2.25 -42.45
CA ILE A 249 -3.53 3.30 -43.26
C ILE A 249 -2.23 2.81 -43.89
N ARG A 250 -2.08 3.06 -45.19
CA ARG A 250 -0.84 2.75 -45.91
C ARG A 250 0.13 3.93 -45.87
N SER A 251 1.42 3.65 -46.02
CA SER A 251 2.48 4.66 -45.98
C SER A 251 2.31 5.78 -47.00
N ASP A 252 1.69 5.52 -48.16
CA ASP A 252 1.40 6.52 -49.20
C ASP A 252 0.33 7.54 -48.78
N GLN A 253 -0.49 7.21 -47.77
CA GLN A 253 -1.58 8.07 -47.26
C GLN A 253 -1.15 8.92 -46.05
N PHE A 254 0.05 8.72 -45.52
CA PHE A 254 0.51 9.42 -44.31
C PHE A 254 0.60 10.93 -44.53
N GLU A 255 1.07 11.36 -45.71
CA GLU A 255 1.19 12.79 -46.02
C GLU A 255 -0.18 13.46 -46.15
N ASP A 256 -1.16 12.81 -46.79
CA ASP A 256 -2.52 13.34 -46.92
C ASP A 256 -3.19 13.54 -45.55
N LEU A 257 -3.03 12.56 -44.66
CA LEU A 257 -3.51 12.64 -43.29
C LEU A 257 -2.85 13.80 -42.53
N PHE A 258 -1.55 14.00 -42.72
CA PHE A 258 -0.81 15.09 -42.09
C PHE A 258 -1.17 16.46 -42.65
N VAL A 259 -1.43 16.58 -43.95
CA VAL A 259 -1.90 17.83 -44.58
C VAL A 259 -3.27 18.22 -44.01
N SER A 260 -4.21 17.27 -43.88
CA SER A 260 -5.49 17.49 -43.19
C SER A 260 -5.27 17.93 -41.73
N PHE A 261 -4.41 17.21 -41.00
CA PHE A 261 -4.08 17.51 -39.61
C PHE A 261 -3.54 18.94 -39.44
N LYS A 262 -2.58 19.34 -40.28
CA LYS A 262 -1.97 20.68 -40.27
C LYS A 262 -2.99 21.77 -40.60
N LYS A 263 -3.86 21.54 -41.60
CA LYS A 263 -4.93 22.48 -41.97
C LYS A 263 -5.84 22.79 -40.79
N LYS A 264 -6.17 21.79 -39.96
CA LYS A 264 -6.96 21.99 -38.73
C LYS A 264 -6.21 22.83 -37.70
N LEU A 265 -4.91 22.60 -37.51
CA LEU A 265 -4.08 23.40 -36.60
C LEU A 265 -4.03 24.87 -37.03
N ASP A 266 -3.93 25.14 -38.34
CA ASP A 266 -3.92 26.50 -38.87
C ASP A 266 -5.22 27.25 -38.55
N ILE A 267 -6.37 26.58 -38.68
CA ILE A 267 -7.69 27.15 -38.34
C ILE A 267 -7.80 27.40 -36.82
N LEU A 268 -7.28 26.49 -35.99
CA LEU A 268 -7.26 26.69 -34.53
C LEU A 268 -6.42 27.90 -34.13
N ASP A 269 -5.31 28.17 -34.83
CA ASP A 269 -4.45 29.31 -34.56
C ASP A 269 -5.18 30.64 -34.81
N GLU A 270 -5.98 30.71 -35.86
CA GLU A 270 -6.83 31.86 -36.16
C GLU A 270 -7.92 32.08 -35.11
N ILE A 271 -8.60 31.01 -34.69
CA ILE A 271 -9.59 31.10 -33.61
C ILE A 271 -8.93 31.53 -32.31
N ARG A 272 -7.72 31.04 -32.00
CA ARG A 272 -6.96 31.50 -30.83
C ARG A 272 -6.75 33.01 -30.93
N MET A 273 -6.26 33.53 -32.05
CA MET A 273 -6.02 34.98 -32.19
C MET A 273 -7.30 35.82 -32.04
N ALA A 274 -8.45 35.29 -32.43
CA ALA A 274 -9.74 35.97 -32.28
C ALA A 274 -10.32 35.91 -30.86
N VAL A 275 -9.99 34.87 -30.08
CA VAL A 275 -10.58 34.59 -28.75
C VAL A 275 -9.65 35.01 -27.61
N ASP A 276 -8.33 34.96 -27.80
CA ASP A 276 -7.34 35.22 -26.74
C ASP A 276 -7.34 36.69 -26.32
N ASN A 277 -7.78 36.97 -25.09
CA ASN A 277 -7.87 38.31 -24.53
C ASN A 277 -7.23 38.37 -23.13
N LYS A 278 -6.93 39.59 -22.65
CA LYS A 278 -6.24 39.80 -21.36
C LYS A 278 -7.05 39.37 -20.14
N GLU A 279 -8.38 39.24 -20.24
CA GLU A 279 -9.26 38.89 -19.12
C GLU A 279 -9.42 37.37 -18.93
N MET A 280 -9.41 36.58 -20.00
CA MET A 280 -9.52 35.12 -19.96
C MET A 280 -8.75 34.46 -21.12
N PRO A 281 -7.61 33.81 -20.85
CA PRO A 281 -6.73 33.30 -21.90
C PRO A 281 -7.32 32.06 -22.60
N TYR A 282 -7.08 31.97 -23.90
CA TYR A 282 -7.38 30.76 -24.68
C TYR A 282 -6.65 29.55 -24.08
N ASN A 283 -7.36 28.42 -23.94
CA ASN A 283 -6.82 27.23 -23.29
C ASN A 283 -6.97 25.96 -24.13
N ARG A 284 -6.21 24.93 -23.75
CA ARG A 284 -6.10 23.65 -24.46
C ARG A 284 -7.42 22.93 -24.70
N LEU A 285 -8.38 23.06 -23.77
CA LEU A 285 -9.66 22.36 -23.86
C LEU A 285 -10.51 22.89 -25.02
N MET A 286 -10.34 24.16 -25.37
CA MET A 286 -10.96 24.77 -26.54
C MET A 286 -10.38 24.15 -27.82
N SER A 287 -9.05 24.03 -27.92
CA SER A 287 -8.38 23.41 -29.06
C SER A 287 -8.79 21.96 -29.26
N GLU A 288 -8.85 21.17 -28.19
CA GLU A 288 -9.23 19.75 -28.26
C GLU A 288 -10.65 19.55 -28.84
N VAL A 289 -11.61 20.37 -28.40
CA VAL A 289 -13.02 20.26 -28.82
C VAL A 289 -13.22 20.80 -30.22
N LEU A 290 -12.54 21.89 -30.58
CA LEU A 290 -12.59 22.44 -31.93
C LEU A 290 -11.92 21.48 -32.94
N PHE A 291 -10.79 20.86 -32.58
CA PHE A 291 -10.15 19.85 -33.43
C PHE A 291 -11.08 18.64 -33.65
N TRP A 292 -11.73 18.18 -32.58
CA TRP A 292 -12.75 17.13 -32.66
C TRP A 292 -13.90 17.53 -33.59
N ALA A 293 -14.43 18.74 -33.46
CA ALA A 293 -15.49 19.27 -34.31
C ALA A 293 -15.09 19.32 -35.79
N PHE A 294 -13.90 19.84 -36.10
CA PHE A 294 -13.40 19.90 -37.47
C PHE A 294 -13.18 18.53 -38.08
N SER A 295 -12.76 17.55 -37.27
CA SER A 295 -12.65 16.17 -37.75
C SER A 295 -14.01 15.54 -38.07
N ILE A 296 -15.08 15.91 -37.32
CA ILE A 296 -16.46 15.52 -37.66
C ILE A 296 -16.91 16.14 -38.98
N LEU A 297 -16.60 17.42 -39.23
CA LEU A 297 -16.97 18.08 -40.48
C LEU A 297 -16.32 17.40 -41.69
N GLU A 298 -15.02 17.12 -41.62
CA GLU A 298 -14.31 16.41 -42.70
C GLU A 298 -14.87 15.00 -42.94
N ASP A 299 -15.16 14.25 -41.88
CA ASP A 299 -15.77 12.91 -41.96
C ASP A 299 -17.12 12.89 -42.69
N ASN A 300 -17.88 14.00 -42.61
CA ASN A 300 -19.16 14.17 -43.29
C ASN A 300 -19.00 14.90 -44.64
N ALA A 301 -17.78 14.97 -45.19
CA ALA A 301 -17.44 15.64 -46.44
C ALA A 301 -17.82 17.13 -46.48
N ILE A 302 -17.87 17.80 -45.32
CA ILE A 302 -18.11 19.24 -45.20
C ILE A 302 -16.76 19.97 -45.27
N GLN A 303 -16.68 21.00 -46.12
CA GLN A 303 -15.46 21.81 -46.24
C GLN A 303 -15.17 22.55 -44.92
N LEU A 304 -13.92 22.48 -44.47
CA LEU A 304 -13.47 23.24 -43.32
C LEU A 304 -13.55 24.76 -43.57
N PRO A 305 -13.82 25.57 -42.53
CA PRO A 305 -13.85 27.02 -42.63
C PRO A 305 -12.57 27.57 -43.29
N LYS A 306 -12.75 28.49 -44.24
CA LYS A 306 -11.62 29.19 -44.85
C LYS A 306 -11.08 30.26 -43.89
N LYS A 307 -9.80 30.61 -44.08
CA LYS A 307 -9.17 31.70 -43.34
C LYS A 307 -9.98 32.98 -43.47
N ASN A 308 -10.18 33.69 -42.36
CA ASN A 308 -10.99 34.93 -42.30
C ASN A 308 -12.45 34.79 -42.76
N SER A 309 -13.06 33.60 -42.72
CA SER A 309 -14.47 33.44 -43.10
C SER A 309 -15.44 33.91 -42.00
N THR A 310 -16.67 34.22 -42.39
CA THR A 310 -17.77 34.50 -41.47
C THR A 310 -18.04 33.31 -40.54
N GLU A 311 -17.89 32.07 -41.04
CA GLU A 311 -18.06 30.85 -40.26
C GLU A 311 -17.05 30.78 -39.10
N LEU A 312 -15.78 31.11 -39.35
CA LEU A 312 -14.72 31.10 -38.33
C LEU A 312 -15.00 32.13 -37.22
N THR A 313 -15.58 33.27 -37.59
CA THR A 313 -16.05 34.29 -36.65
C THR A 313 -17.20 33.76 -35.77
N GLU A 314 -18.10 32.95 -36.34
CA GLU A 314 -19.19 32.32 -35.59
C GLU A 314 -18.72 31.23 -34.62
N PHE A 315 -17.75 30.40 -35.01
CA PHE A 315 -17.09 29.46 -34.09
C PHE A 315 -16.47 30.20 -32.90
N SER A 316 -15.73 31.27 -33.17
CA SER A 316 -15.10 32.10 -32.13
C SER A 316 -16.14 32.68 -31.17
N LYS A 317 -17.25 33.23 -31.69
CA LYS A 317 -18.36 33.75 -30.88
C LYS A 317 -19.03 32.66 -30.04
N HIS A 318 -19.24 31.47 -30.59
CA HIS A 318 -19.86 30.36 -29.86
C HIS A 318 -19.03 29.91 -28.66
N ILE A 319 -17.71 29.85 -28.81
CA ILE A 319 -16.78 29.55 -27.70
C ILE A 319 -16.83 30.65 -26.62
N LEU A 320 -16.79 31.92 -27.02
CA LEU A 320 -16.88 33.07 -26.10
C LEU A 320 -18.20 33.08 -25.30
N ASN A 321 -19.31 32.65 -25.89
CA ASN A 321 -20.59 32.57 -25.21
C ASN A 321 -20.69 31.40 -24.21
N ASN A 322 -19.80 30.41 -24.30
CA ASN A 322 -19.86 29.17 -23.50
C ASN A 322 -18.59 28.90 -22.68
N LEU A 323 -17.86 29.95 -22.29
CA LEU A 323 -16.56 29.84 -21.60
C LEU A 323 -16.56 28.97 -20.34
N ARG A 324 -17.68 28.94 -19.59
CA ARG A 324 -17.80 28.12 -18.37
C ARG A 324 -17.54 26.62 -18.62
N ALA A 325 -17.89 26.12 -19.81
CA ALA A 325 -17.68 24.71 -20.18
C ALA A 325 -16.20 24.36 -20.40
N PHE A 326 -15.35 25.37 -20.61
CA PHE A 326 -13.91 25.23 -20.87
C PHE A 326 -13.05 25.57 -19.65
N ALA A 327 -13.64 25.64 -18.45
CA ALA A 327 -12.89 25.83 -17.21
C ALA A 327 -11.93 24.64 -16.95
N MET A 328 -10.69 24.94 -16.57
CA MET A 328 -9.65 23.93 -16.32
C MET A 328 -9.86 23.16 -15.00
N VAL A 329 -10.63 23.74 -14.07
CA VAL A 329 -10.92 23.15 -12.75
C VAL A 329 -11.70 21.85 -12.90
N ARG A 330 -11.13 20.74 -12.40
CA ARG A 330 -11.72 19.38 -12.49
C ARG A 330 -12.10 18.97 -13.92
N SER A 331 -11.44 19.54 -14.92
CA SER A 331 -11.72 19.32 -16.35
C SER A 331 -11.62 17.86 -16.84
N SER A 332 -11.00 16.99 -16.04
CA SER A 332 -10.83 15.56 -16.26
C SER A 332 -12.00 14.68 -15.79
N PHE A 333 -12.98 15.28 -15.11
CA PHE A 333 -14.17 14.58 -14.61
C PHE A 333 -15.15 14.31 -15.76
N SER A 334 -15.81 13.16 -15.73
CA SER A 334 -16.60 12.67 -16.87
C SER A 334 -17.74 13.62 -17.27
N GLN A 335 -18.43 14.22 -16.30
CA GLN A 335 -19.52 15.16 -16.59
C GLN A 335 -19.02 16.41 -17.31
N GLN A 336 -17.93 17.00 -16.82
CA GLN A 336 -17.29 18.19 -17.39
C GLN A 336 -16.76 17.91 -18.81
N ILE A 337 -16.29 16.68 -19.07
CA ILE A 337 -15.92 16.26 -20.44
C ILE A 337 -17.17 16.24 -21.33
N ILE A 338 -18.26 15.59 -20.89
CA ILE A 338 -19.50 15.48 -21.67
C ILE A 338 -20.07 16.87 -21.96
N ASP A 339 -20.22 17.71 -20.93
CA ASP A 339 -20.80 19.06 -21.07
C ASP A 339 -20.01 19.89 -22.07
N ARG A 340 -18.68 19.85 -21.99
CA ARG A 340 -17.78 20.60 -22.87
C ARG A 340 -17.91 20.21 -24.34
N TYR A 341 -17.92 18.92 -24.65
CA TYR A 341 -18.09 18.48 -26.04
C TYR A 341 -19.52 18.68 -26.53
N ASN A 342 -20.51 18.55 -25.64
CA ASN A 342 -21.92 18.75 -25.98
C ASN A 342 -22.23 20.21 -26.40
N VAL A 343 -21.54 21.19 -25.80
CA VAL A 343 -21.62 22.61 -26.24
C VAL A 343 -21.32 22.75 -27.72
N MET A 344 -20.27 22.07 -28.19
CA MET A 344 -19.86 22.13 -29.59
C MET A 344 -20.75 21.25 -30.47
N ALA A 345 -21.14 20.07 -29.99
CA ALA A 345 -22.04 19.17 -30.71
C ALA A 345 -23.40 19.81 -31.03
N CYS A 346 -23.98 20.56 -30.08
CA CYS A 346 -25.22 21.31 -30.28
C CYS A 346 -25.08 22.40 -31.36
N TYR A 347 -23.92 23.04 -31.46
CA TYR A 347 -23.67 24.03 -32.52
C TYR A 347 -23.54 23.36 -33.89
N ILE A 348 -22.82 22.24 -33.98
CA ILE A 348 -22.68 21.50 -35.24
C ILE A 348 -24.04 20.99 -35.73
N GLU A 349 -24.88 20.48 -34.82
CA GLU A 349 -26.25 20.05 -35.14
C GLU A 349 -27.10 21.21 -35.69
N LYS A 350 -27.03 22.38 -35.04
CA LYS A 350 -27.81 23.56 -35.44
C LYS A 350 -27.37 24.15 -36.79
N VAL A 351 -26.07 24.20 -37.06
CA VAL A 351 -25.50 24.91 -38.23
C VAL A 351 -25.33 23.99 -39.43
N TYR A 352 -24.88 22.76 -39.21
CA TYR A 352 -24.51 21.81 -40.27
C TYR A 352 -25.48 20.62 -40.39
N GLY A 353 -26.49 20.52 -39.52
CA GLY A 353 -27.50 19.44 -39.56
C GLY A 353 -26.97 18.06 -39.18
N ILE A 354 -25.77 17.97 -38.58
CA ILE A 354 -25.18 16.69 -38.17
C ILE A 354 -25.79 16.24 -36.84
N ASN A 355 -26.30 15.00 -36.79
CA ASN A 355 -26.90 14.45 -35.58
C ASN A 355 -25.86 14.30 -34.44
N LYS A 356 -25.97 15.13 -33.40
CA LYS A 356 -25.03 15.11 -32.27
C LYS A 356 -25.03 13.79 -31.49
N ASN A 357 -26.15 13.05 -31.50
CA ASN A 357 -26.28 11.82 -30.71
C ASN A 357 -25.34 10.72 -31.23
N LEU A 358 -24.92 10.79 -32.50
CA LEU A 358 -23.92 9.86 -33.05
C LEU A 358 -22.55 10.01 -32.38
N TYR A 359 -22.21 11.22 -31.91
CA TYR A 359 -20.90 11.56 -31.37
C TYR A 359 -20.90 11.79 -29.86
N ILE A 360 -22.05 12.03 -29.23
CA ILE A 360 -22.16 12.19 -27.77
C ILE A 360 -22.66 10.91 -27.09
N GLU A 361 -23.73 10.31 -27.63
CA GLU A 361 -24.43 9.19 -27.01
C GLU A 361 -23.84 7.84 -27.45
N THR A 362 -23.82 6.87 -26.52
CA THR A 362 -23.38 5.51 -26.85
C THR A 362 -24.51 4.77 -27.58
N ASN A 363 -24.50 4.82 -28.92
CA ASN A 363 -25.48 4.15 -29.77
C ASN A 363 -25.15 2.67 -30.07
N GLU A 364 -26.14 1.90 -30.55
CA GLU A 364 -25.98 0.48 -30.87
C GLU A 364 -24.99 0.23 -32.02
N GLN A 365 -24.93 1.12 -33.02
CA GLN A 365 -23.97 1.03 -34.12
C GLN A 365 -22.52 1.06 -33.61
N PHE A 366 -22.21 1.98 -32.68
CA PHE A 366 -20.91 2.04 -32.03
C PHE A 366 -20.65 0.79 -31.18
N LYS A 367 -21.65 0.28 -30.45
CA LYS A 367 -21.48 -0.96 -29.68
C LYS A 367 -21.14 -2.13 -30.58
N HIS A 368 -21.85 -2.27 -31.72
CA HIS A 368 -21.59 -3.30 -32.72
C HIS A 368 -20.20 -3.16 -33.32
N LYS A 369 -19.84 -1.98 -33.84
CA LYS A 369 -18.52 -1.70 -34.39
C LYS A 369 -17.40 -1.94 -33.36
N ASN A 370 -17.59 -1.49 -32.13
CA ASN A 370 -16.63 -1.71 -31.04
C ASN A 370 -16.52 -3.20 -30.67
N TYR A 371 -17.61 -3.96 -30.79
CA TYR A 371 -17.64 -5.40 -30.58
C TYR A 371 -16.94 -6.16 -31.72
N GLU A 372 -17.21 -5.82 -32.99
CA GLU A 372 -16.49 -6.36 -34.16
C GLU A 372 -15.01 -6.05 -34.09
N LEU A 373 -14.63 -4.84 -33.65
CA LEU A 373 -13.22 -4.50 -33.41
C LEU A 373 -12.56 -5.35 -32.31
N ASN A 374 -13.33 -5.99 -31.43
CA ASN A 374 -12.79 -7.00 -30.52
C ASN A 374 -12.65 -8.39 -31.16
N GLN A 375 -13.13 -8.58 -32.39
CA GLN A 375 -13.00 -9.82 -33.18
C GLN A 375 -12.05 -9.66 -34.38
N VAL A 376 -11.84 -8.46 -34.92
CA VAL A 376 -11.06 -8.27 -36.17
C VAL A 376 -9.53 -8.28 -35.98
N LYS A 377 -9.00 -8.47 -34.75
CA LYS A 377 -7.55 -8.75 -34.53
C LYS A 377 -7.14 -10.18 -35.00
N HIS A 378 -7.87 -10.77 -35.94
CA HIS A 378 -7.67 -12.13 -36.43
C HIS A 378 -7.14 -12.09 -37.87
N GLY A 379 -5.81 -12.07 -37.97
CA GLY A 379 -5.10 -12.07 -39.24
C GLY A 379 -3.63 -12.47 -39.06
N GLY A 380 -3.40 -13.55 -38.30
CA GLY A 380 -2.07 -14.12 -38.11
C GLY A 380 -2.19 -15.51 -37.52
N THR A 381 -2.11 -16.53 -38.36
CA THR A 381 -1.82 -17.91 -37.94
C THR A 381 -0.36 -17.99 -37.53
N THR A 382 0.00 -17.37 -36.41
CA THR A 382 1.30 -17.64 -35.79
C THR A 382 1.14 -18.93 -35.01
N ASN A 383 1.91 -19.95 -35.35
CA ASN A 383 1.96 -21.18 -34.57
C ASN A 383 2.54 -20.83 -33.20
N TYR A 384 1.72 -20.84 -32.14
CA TYR A 384 2.16 -20.36 -30.82
C TYR A 384 3.37 -21.13 -30.26
N GLN A 385 3.64 -22.33 -30.78
CA GLN A 385 4.83 -23.11 -30.43
C GLN A 385 6.13 -22.42 -30.87
N GLU A 386 6.12 -21.64 -31.96
CA GLU A 386 7.27 -20.86 -32.45
C GLU A 386 7.63 -19.71 -31.49
N LEU A 387 6.69 -19.30 -30.63
CA LEU A 387 6.91 -18.25 -29.64
C LEU A 387 7.58 -18.77 -28.34
N ARG A 388 7.69 -20.11 -28.16
CA ARG A 388 8.31 -20.71 -26.98
C ARG A 388 9.82 -20.63 -27.07
N ILE A 389 10.42 -19.95 -26.09
CA ILE A 389 11.87 -19.80 -26.04
C ILE A 389 12.55 -20.93 -25.28
N ASN A 390 13.77 -21.28 -25.71
CA ASN A 390 14.64 -22.14 -24.90
C ASN A 390 15.18 -21.34 -23.70
N LYS A 391 15.12 -21.91 -22.50
CA LYS A 391 15.55 -21.27 -21.25
C LYS A 391 16.90 -21.84 -20.81
N PRO A 392 18.04 -21.27 -21.26
CA PRO A 392 19.36 -21.69 -20.78
C PRO A 392 19.53 -21.34 -19.29
N GLU A 393 20.47 -21.99 -18.63
CA GLU A 393 20.85 -21.63 -17.25
C GLU A 393 21.28 -20.15 -17.18
N PRO A 394 20.95 -19.43 -16.09
CA PRO A 394 21.29 -18.03 -15.98
C PRO A 394 22.81 -17.84 -15.96
N THR A 395 23.28 -16.86 -16.70
CA THR A 395 24.71 -16.53 -16.75
C THR A 395 25.04 -15.42 -15.74
N THR A 396 26.29 -15.39 -15.31
CA THR A 396 26.81 -14.37 -14.38
C THR A 396 27.76 -13.45 -15.11
N TYR A 397 27.56 -12.13 -14.97
CA TYR A 397 28.46 -11.13 -15.53
C TYR A 397 28.99 -10.28 -14.38
N THR A 398 30.31 -10.10 -14.28
CA THR A 398 30.86 -9.11 -13.34
C THR A 398 30.55 -7.69 -13.83
N ILE A 399 30.57 -6.72 -12.93
CA ILE A 399 30.38 -5.31 -13.32
C ILE A 399 31.49 -4.88 -14.30
N ASP A 400 32.71 -5.37 -14.10
CA ASP A 400 33.83 -5.16 -15.02
C ASP A 400 33.62 -5.79 -16.40
N ASP A 401 32.99 -6.96 -16.50
CA ASP A 401 32.66 -7.56 -17.80
C ASP A 401 31.66 -6.69 -18.56
N ILE A 402 30.62 -6.18 -17.89
CA ILE A 402 29.66 -5.25 -18.49
C ILE A 402 30.37 -3.98 -18.96
N CYS A 403 31.25 -3.41 -18.13
CA CYS A 403 32.03 -2.22 -18.50
C CYS A 403 32.93 -2.47 -19.72
N ARG A 404 33.57 -3.65 -19.80
CA ARG A 404 34.39 -4.06 -20.95
C ARG A 404 33.56 -4.24 -22.23
N LEU A 405 32.37 -4.83 -22.13
CA LEU A 405 31.46 -4.98 -23.27
C LEU A 405 30.91 -3.63 -23.74
N MET A 406 30.61 -2.72 -22.83
CA MET A 406 30.18 -1.35 -23.14
C MET A 406 31.29 -0.56 -23.84
N ALA A 407 32.54 -0.69 -23.38
CA ALA A 407 33.70 -0.02 -24.01
C ALA A 407 33.93 -0.48 -25.47
N ARG A 408 33.47 -1.69 -25.82
CA ARG A 408 33.50 -2.24 -27.18
C ARG A 408 32.22 -1.97 -27.98
N SER A 409 31.30 -1.17 -27.44
CA SER A 409 29.97 -0.91 -28.04
C SER A 409 29.13 -2.18 -28.26
N ARG A 410 29.35 -3.23 -27.47
CA ARG A 410 28.64 -4.52 -27.54
C ARG A 410 27.56 -4.68 -26.47
N PHE A 411 27.35 -3.66 -25.64
CA PHE A 411 26.35 -3.69 -24.57
C PHE A 411 25.59 -2.35 -24.54
N LEU A 412 24.34 -2.38 -25.01
CA LEU A 412 23.45 -1.23 -25.08
C LEU A 412 22.59 -1.18 -23.80
N VAL A 413 23.03 -0.33 -22.86
CA VAL A 413 22.33 -0.14 -21.57
C VAL A 413 20.97 0.53 -21.74
N ARG A 414 20.84 1.43 -22.72
CA ARG A 414 19.62 2.21 -22.97
C ARG A 414 19.15 2.09 -24.41
N PRO A 415 18.42 1.00 -24.76
CA PRO A 415 17.69 0.92 -26.01
C PRO A 415 16.65 2.04 -26.18
N PRO A 416 16.31 2.45 -27.41
CA PRO A 416 15.43 3.60 -27.66
C PRO A 416 14.00 3.51 -27.10
N TYR A 417 13.47 2.30 -26.90
CA TYR A 417 12.15 2.08 -26.30
C TYR A 417 12.14 2.22 -24.77
N GLN A 418 13.31 2.26 -24.13
CA GLN A 418 13.40 2.43 -22.67
C GLN A 418 13.16 3.87 -22.22
N ARG A 419 12.96 4.02 -20.91
CA ARG A 419 12.81 5.33 -20.26
C ARG A 419 14.15 5.97 -19.89
N GLU A 420 14.08 7.25 -19.55
CA GLU A 420 15.19 8.03 -18.99
C GLU A 420 15.58 7.55 -17.57
N GLU A 421 16.69 8.07 -17.05
CA GLU A 421 17.11 7.82 -15.68
C GLU A 421 16.20 8.55 -14.68
N VAL A 422 15.51 7.80 -13.81
CA VAL A 422 14.50 8.34 -12.89
C VAL A 422 14.76 8.01 -11.42
N ILE A 423 15.63 7.03 -11.13
CA ILE A 423 15.88 6.58 -9.77
C ILE A 423 16.63 7.65 -8.96
N ASN A 424 16.16 7.94 -7.74
CA ASN A 424 16.78 8.97 -6.88
C ASN A 424 18.07 8.45 -6.21
N ARG A 425 18.87 9.37 -5.64
CA ARG A 425 20.15 9.04 -5.00
C ARG A 425 20.01 8.06 -3.82
N LYS A 426 18.93 8.16 -3.04
CA LYS A 426 18.66 7.25 -1.90
C LYS A 426 18.49 5.81 -2.38
N LYS A 427 17.60 5.57 -3.35
CA LYS A 427 17.39 4.24 -3.95
C LYS A 427 18.63 3.72 -4.68
N SER A 428 19.39 4.59 -5.36
CA SER A 428 20.68 4.20 -5.93
C SER A 428 21.68 3.77 -4.85
N SER A 429 21.70 4.45 -3.68
CA SER A 429 22.56 4.07 -2.56
C SER A 429 22.18 2.70 -1.97
N GLU A 430 20.88 2.39 -1.87
CA GLU A 430 20.39 1.07 -1.44
C GLU A 430 20.85 -0.06 -2.38
N ILE A 431 20.93 0.20 -3.69
CA ILE A 431 21.46 -0.76 -4.66
C ILE A 431 22.94 -1.01 -4.43
N ILE A 432 23.75 0.05 -4.26
CA ILE A 432 25.19 -0.09 -3.99
C ILE A 432 25.44 -0.81 -2.66
N GLU A 433 24.67 -0.48 -1.63
CA GLU A 433 24.74 -1.16 -0.34
C GLU A 433 24.42 -2.64 -0.46
N SER A 434 23.44 -3.04 -1.29
CA SER A 434 23.19 -4.46 -1.56
C SER A 434 24.38 -5.18 -2.18
N LEU A 435 25.12 -4.53 -3.09
CA LEU A 435 26.37 -5.10 -3.65
C LEU A 435 27.41 -5.31 -2.56
N LEU A 436 27.60 -4.29 -1.70
CA LEU A 436 28.54 -4.33 -0.58
C LEU A 436 28.16 -5.37 0.48
N LEU A 437 26.87 -5.65 0.67
CA LEU A 437 26.36 -6.70 1.57
C LEU A 437 26.39 -8.10 0.94
N GLY A 438 26.72 -8.23 -0.34
CA GLY A 438 26.67 -9.53 -1.03
C GLY A 438 25.25 -9.97 -1.44
N ILE A 439 24.25 -9.10 -1.28
CA ILE A 439 22.85 -9.39 -1.62
C ILE A 439 22.69 -9.32 -3.13
N LYS A 440 22.43 -10.46 -3.78
CA LYS A 440 22.17 -10.51 -5.22
C LYS A 440 20.92 -9.70 -5.56
N LEU A 441 21.09 -8.74 -6.45
CA LEU A 441 19.99 -7.98 -7.05
C LEU A 441 19.12 -8.91 -7.90
N PRO A 442 17.84 -8.56 -8.17
CA PRO A 442 17.06 -9.33 -9.12
C PRO A 442 17.78 -9.39 -10.49
N PRO A 443 17.50 -10.38 -11.35
CA PRO A 443 18.25 -10.56 -12.59
C PRO A 443 18.04 -9.39 -13.56
N ILE A 444 19.06 -9.16 -14.39
CA ILE A 444 19.04 -8.28 -15.56
C ILE A 444 18.61 -9.14 -16.76
N PHE A 445 17.64 -8.66 -17.53
CA PHE A 445 17.22 -9.31 -18.76
C PHE A 445 17.91 -8.62 -19.94
N ILE A 446 18.63 -9.39 -20.75
CA ILE A 446 19.26 -8.89 -21.97
C ILE A 446 18.82 -9.71 -23.18
N PHE A 447 18.73 -9.05 -24.33
CA PHE A 447 18.63 -9.70 -25.62
C PHE A 447 19.92 -9.55 -26.39
N LYS A 448 20.37 -10.62 -27.04
CA LYS A 448 21.62 -10.65 -27.79
C LYS A 448 21.33 -10.91 -29.25
N SER A 449 21.54 -9.89 -30.06
CA SER A 449 21.36 -9.93 -31.51
C SER A 449 22.36 -10.89 -32.19
N LYS A 450 22.07 -11.26 -33.43
CA LYS A 450 22.98 -12.04 -34.30
C LYS A 450 24.35 -11.37 -34.48
N ASP A 451 24.39 -10.04 -34.49
CA ASP A 451 25.63 -9.23 -34.55
C ASP A 451 26.41 -9.23 -33.22
N GLY A 452 25.81 -9.81 -32.17
CA GLY A 452 26.40 -10.00 -30.87
C GLY A 452 26.46 -8.72 -30.02
N ILE A 453 25.54 -7.79 -30.29
CA ILE A 453 25.21 -6.65 -29.44
C ILE A 453 24.17 -7.12 -28.42
N SER A 454 24.46 -6.90 -27.14
CA SER A 454 23.55 -7.17 -26.02
C SER A 454 22.77 -5.92 -25.64
N GLU A 455 21.45 -5.94 -25.74
CA GLU A 455 20.56 -4.85 -25.34
C GLU A 455 19.84 -5.17 -24.02
N VAL A 456 19.68 -4.17 -23.16
CA VAL A 456 19.01 -4.33 -21.86
C VAL A 456 17.49 -4.23 -22.01
N ILE A 457 16.80 -5.33 -21.75
CA ILE A 457 15.33 -5.39 -21.68
C ILE A 457 14.85 -4.95 -20.29
N ASP A 458 15.42 -5.47 -19.21
CA ASP A 458 15.06 -5.06 -17.86
C ASP A 458 16.28 -4.95 -16.94
N GLY A 459 16.22 -4.01 -16.00
CA GLY A 459 17.30 -3.73 -15.07
C GLY A 459 18.20 -2.55 -15.42
N GLN A 460 17.85 -1.78 -16.45
CA GLN A 460 18.56 -0.55 -16.84
C GLN A 460 18.86 0.37 -15.65
N GLN A 461 17.89 0.67 -14.78
CA GLN A 461 18.08 1.62 -13.67
C GLN A 461 19.08 1.11 -12.61
N ARG A 462 19.23 -0.22 -12.48
CA ARG A 462 20.23 -0.84 -11.60
C ARG A 462 21.62 -0.67 -12.19
N ILE A 463 21.79 -0.99 -13.47
CA ILE A 463 23.06 -0.79 -14.19
C ILE A 463 23.45 0.69 -14.19
N LEU A 464 22.51 1.60 -14.48
CA LEU A 464 22.79 3.04 -14.45
C LEU A 464 23.19 3.52 -13.06
N SER A 465 22.56 3.02 -11.98
CA SER A 465 22.96 3.40 -10.60
C SER A 465 24.38 2.94 -10.28
N ILE A 466 24.77 1.76 -10.73
CA ILE A 466 26.13 1.21 -10.57
C ILE A 466 27.12 2.06 -11.36
N LEU A 467 26.87 2.28 -12.65
CA LEU A 467 27.73 3.09 -13.51
C LEU A 467 27.86 4.53 -13.01
N ALA A 468 26.77 5.11 -12.50
CA ALA A 468 26.76 6.44 -11.90
C ALA A 468 27.69 6.51 -10.69
N PHE A 469 27.63 5.52 -9.79
CA PHE A 469 28.51 5.46 -8.62
C PHE A 469 29.98 5.31 -9.02
N LEU A 470 30.26 4.48 -10.04
CA LEU A 470 31.61 4.27 -10.59
C LEU A 470 32.12 5.44 -11.45
N GLY A 471 31.28 6.41 -11.80
CA GLY A 471 31.63 7.52 -12.70
C GLY A 471 31.89 7.11 -14.15
N ARG A 472 31.30 6.00 -14.61
CA ARG A 472 31.51 5.43 -15.95
C ARG A 472 30.50 5.98 -16.97
N LYS A 473 30.97 6.22 -18.19
CA LYS A 473 30.13 6.66 -19.32
C LYS A 473 29.44 5.47 -19.99
N TYR A 474 28.29 5.72 -20.62
CA TYR A 474 27.53 4.74 -21.40
C TYR A 474 27.02 5.34 -22.71
N LEU A 475 26.70 4.49 -23.69
CA LEU A 475 26.09 4.91 -24.95
C LEU A 475 24.60 5.23 -24.75
N ASN A 476 24.17 6.41 -25.18
CA ASN A 476 22.76 6.79 -25.21
C ASN A 476 22.05 6.25 -26.48
N GLU A 477 20.75 6.56 -26.60
CA GLU A 477 19.90 6.19 -27.73
C GLU A 477 20.38 6.76 -29.09
N GLU A 478 21.22 7.80 -29.06
CA GLU A 478 21.79 8.48 -30.24
C GLU A 478 23.21 8.00 -30.59
N GLY A 479 23.72 6.98 -29.88
CA GLY A 479 25.08 6.46 -30.07
C GLY A 479 26.18 7.35 -29.48
N GLN A 480 25.84 8.32 -28.63
CA GLN A 480 26.79 9.22 -27.98
C GLN A 480 27.17 8.74 -26.57
N MET A 481 28.44 8.93 -26.20
CA MET A 481 28.94 8.58 -24.87
C MET A 481 28.57 9.66 -23.84
N VAL A 482 27.61 9.34 -22.97
CA VAL A 482 27.08 10.26 -21.94
C VAL A 482 27.37 9.73 -20.53
N LYS A 483 27.25 10.63 -19.53
CA LYS A 483 27.31 10.30 -18.11
C LYS A 483 25.91 10.18 -17.53
N SER A 484 25.78 9.50 -16.39
CA SER A 484 24.53 9.51 -15.60
C SER A 484 24.23 10.91 -15.07
N ASN A 485 22.94 11.18 -14.83
CA ASN A 485 22.49 12.40 -14.15
C ASN A 485 22.96 12.50 -12.69
N LYS A 486 23.48 11.40 -12.13
CA LYS A 486 24.04 11.32 -10.77
C LYS A 486 25.47 10.80 -10.78
N ASP A 487 26.26 11.16 -11.79
CA ASP A 487 27.68 10.81 -11.89
C ASP A 487 28.42 11.11 -10.58
N GLY A 488 29.10 10.10 -10.03
CA GLY A 488 29.91 10.20 -8.81
C GLY A 488 29.14 10.56 -7.54
N PHE A 489 27.87 10.14 -7.39
CA PHE A 489 27.09 10.49 -6.20
C PHE A 489 27.65 9.87 -4.92
N ALA A 490 27.54 10.61 -3.81
CA ALA A 490 27.85 10.12 -2.47
C ALA A 490 26.70 9.26 -1.90
N LEU A 491 27.05 8.18 -1.19
CA LEU A 491 26.09 7.26 -0.58
C LEU A 491 25.21 7.94 0.47
N LEU A 492 23.90 7.68 0.45
CA LEU A 492 22.93 8.15 1.44
C LEU A 492 22.42 6.96 2.26
N LEU A 493 23.16 6.59 3.31
CA LEU A 493 22.99 5.37 4.11
C LEU A 493 22.77 5.65 5.61
N LYS A 494 22.39 6.88 5.99
CA LYS A 494 22.28 7.33 7.39
C LYS A 494 21.43 6.41 8.29
N ASP A 495 20.40 5.77 7.75
CA ASP A 495 19.49 4.87 8.47
C ASP A 495 19.52 3.43 7.89
N SER A 496 20.64 3.05 7.27
CA SER A 496 20.83 1.75 6.60
C SER A 496 21.71 0.80 7.41
N ILE A 497 22.11 -0.35 6.84
CA ILE A 497 22.95 -1.34 7.54
C ILE A 497 24.41 -0.85 7.59
N LEU A 498 24.89 -0.26 6.51
CA LEU A 498 26.25 0.28 6.38
C LEU A 498 26.29 1.79 6.61
N THR A 499 25.86 2.24 7.80
CA THR A 499 25.81 3.68 8.16
C THR A 499 27.16 4.37 8.05
N ASP A 500 28.25 3.65 8.32
CA ASP A 500 29.62 4.19 8.30
C ASP A 500 30.11 4.60 6.90
N LEU A 501 29.45 4.12 5.85
CA LEU A 501 29.75 4.48 4.46
C LEU A 501 28.91 5.67 3.96
N ASN A 502 28.03 6.21 4.81
CA ASN A 502 27.22 7.37 4.46
C ASN A 502 28.10 8.59 4.13
N GLY A 503 27.82 9.22 2.98
CA GLY A 503 28.56 10.37 2.47
C GLY A 503 29.80 10.03 1.65
N LYS A 504 30.22 8.75 1.59
CA LYS A 504 31.37 8.33 0.78
C LYS A 504 31.01 8.17 -0.69
N CYS A 505 31.92 8.56 -1.57
CA CYS A 505 31.91 8.26 -3.00
C CYS A 505 32.78 7.04 -3.31
N PHE A 506 32.69 6.47 -4.51
CA PHE A 506 33.47 5.28 -4.90
C PHE A 506 34.97 5.42 -4.63
N ALA A 507 35.58 6.55 -5.01
CA ALA A 507 37.01 6.82 -4.79
C ALA A 507 37.41 6.99 -3.31
N GLN A 508 36.44 7.12 -2.40
CA GLN A 508 36.65 7.26 -0.96
C GLN A 508 36.40 5.95 -0.20
N LEU A 509 36.05 4.87 -0.92
CA LEU A 509 35.94 3.53 -0.36
C LEU A 509 37.33 2.87 -0.32
N ASP A 510 37.52 1.97 0.63
CA ASP A 510 38.75 1.15 0.70
C ASP A 510 38.85 0.22 -0.51
N GLU A 511 40.06 -0.15 -0.92
CA GLU A 511 40.30 -0.96 -2.13
C GLU A 511 39.50 -2.27 -2.12
N ASP A 512 39.43 -2.97 -0.99
CA ASP A 512 38.62 -4.18 -0.84
C ASP A 512 37.13 -3.97 -1.14
N LEU A 513 36.56 -2.81 -0.75
CA LEU A 513 35.16 -2.48 -1.01
C LEU A 513 34.94 -2.06 -2.46
N GLN A 514 35.93 -1.39 -3.07
CA GLN A 514 35.89 -1.06 -4.50
C GLN A 514 35.91 -2.34 -5.34
N ASP A 515 36.83 -3.26 -5.04
CA ASP A 515 36.94 -4.56 -5.70
C ASP A 515 35.68 -5.40 -5.51
N LYS A 516 35.12 -5.40 -4.30
CA LYS A 516 33.84 -6.08 -4.04
C LYS A 516 32.69 -5.57 -4.91
N ILE A 517 32.68 -4.29 -5.28
CA ILE A 517 31.69 -3.74 -6.19
C ILE A 517 32.02 -4.17 -7.63
N THR A 518 33.23 -3.92 -8.12
CA THR A 518 33.62 -4.17 -9.53
C THR A 518 33.57 -5.66 -9.90
N SER A 519 33.94 -6.54 -8.97
CA SER A 519 33.93 -8.00 -9.13
C SER A 519 32.59 -8.64 -8.80
N PHE A 520 31.56 -7.86 -8.44
CA PHE A 520 30.26 -8.43 -8.07
C PHE A 520 29.57 -9.08 -9.26
N ASP A 521 29.19 -10.37 -9.16
CA ASP A 521 28.45 -11.00 -10.25
C ASP A 521 26.97 -10.60 -10.26
N LEU A 522 26.54 -9.99 -11.35
CA LEU A 522 25.14 -9.77 -11.65
C LEU A 522 24.57 -10.99 -12.38
N TRP A 523 23.35 -11.36 -12.00
CA TRP A 523 22.60 -12.39 -12.72
C TRP A 523 22.01 -11.81 -13.99
N VAL A 524 22.35 -12.45 -15.10
CA VAL A 524 21.96 -12.03 -16.45
C VAL A 524 21.22 -13.18 -17.12
N ILE A 525 19.96 -12.92 -17.45
CA ILE A 525 19.14 -13.79 -18.29
C ILE A 525 19.35 -13.32 -19.74
N GLU A 526 20.17 -14.07 -20.48
CA GLU A 526 20.48 -13.81 -21.89
C GLU A 526 19.50 -14.54 -22.80
N ILE A 527 18.74 -13.78 -23.59
CA ILE A 527 17.89 -14.30 -24.66
C ILE A 527 18.64 -14.11 -25.97
N ASN A 528 19.04 -15.21 -26.58
CA ASN A 528 19.87 -15.19 -27.79
C ASN A 528 19.00 -15.33 -29.04
N GLU A 529 19.11 -14.35 -29.95
CA GLU A 529 18.38 -14.34 -31.23
C GLU A 529 18.70 -15.57 -32.10
N LYS A 530 19.92 -16.12 -32.00
CA LYS A 530 20.31 -17.33 -32.76
C LYS A 530 19.46 -18.54 -32.40
N ASN A 531 19.07 -18.64 -31.13
CA ASN A 531 18.26 -19.74 -30.62
C ASN A 531 16.75 -19.44 -30.69
N ASN A 532 16.39 -18.16 -30.84
CA ASN A 532 15.01 -17.69 -30.81
C ASN A 532 14.84 -16.58 -31.88
N PRO A 533 14.77 -16.92 -33.17
CA PRO A 533 14.77 -15.94 -34.26
C PRO A 533 13.52 -15.06 -34.30
N ASP A 534 12.38 -15.58 -33.85
CA ASP A 534 11.08 -14.88 -33.84
C ASP A 534 10.81 -14.14 -32.51
N PHE A 535 11.81 -14.07 -31.63
CA PHE A 535 11.67 -13.39 -30.34
C PHE A 535 11.76 -11.87 -30.49
N GLU A 536 10.73 -11.18 -30.01
CA GLU A 536 10.66 -9.72 -29.98
C GLU A 536 11.05 -9.17 -28.59
N PRO A 537 12.18 -8.46 -28.46
CA PRO A 537 12.62 -7.87 -27.18
C PRO A 537 11.62 -6.89 -26.57
N LEU A 538 10.93 -6.15 -27.43
CA LEU A 538 9.92 -5.18 -27.05
C LEU A 538 8.69 -5.84 -26.39
N ASP A 539 8.25 -7.00 -26.88
CA ASP A 539 7.12 -7.73 -26.27
C ASP A 539 7.48 -8.19 -24.84
N LEU A 540 8.70 -8.71 -24.63
CA LEU A 540 9.15 -9.07 -23.27
C LEU A 540 9.26 -7.82 -22.38
N PHE A 541 9.80 -6.71 -22.89
CA PHE A 541 9.85 -5.46 -22.15
C PHE A 541 8.47 -5.02 -21.65
N ILE A 542 7.46 -5.06 -22.54
CA ILE A 542 6.08 -4.73 -22.20
C ILE A 542 5.52 -5.74 -21.20
N ARG A 543 5.75 -7.05 -21.37
CA ARG A 543 5.28 -8.10 -20.44
C ARG A 543 5.79 -7.92 -19.02
N LEU A 544 7.07 -7.60 -18.88
CA LEU A 544 7.72 -7.35 -17.59
C LEU A 544 7.19 -6.08 -16.91
N ASN A 545 6.89 -5.03 -17.69
CA ASN A 545 6.55 -3.70 -17.16
C ASN A 545 5.05 -3.37 -17.15
N ASN A 546 4.19 -4.17 -17.80
CA ASN A 546 2.76 -3.93 -17.86
C ASN A 546 2.10 -4.15 -16.49
N LYS A 547 1.29 -3.18 -16.03
CA LYS A 547 0.59 -3.20 -14.73
C LYS A 547 1.49 -3.78 -13.62
N PRO A 548 2.54 -3.05 -13.19
CA PRO A 548 3.58 -3.61 -12.31
C PRO A 548 3.12 -3.84 -10.86
N TYR A 549 1.91 -3.39 -10.47
CA TYR A 549 1.39 -3.44 -9.09
C TYR A 549 2.47 -3.19 -8.01
N PRO A 550 3.22 -2.07 -8.05
CA PRO A 550 4.28 -1.84 -7.07
C PRO A 550 3.68 -1.71 -5.65
N ILE A 551 4.49 -2.08 -4.66
CA ILE A 551 4.27 -1.70 -3.26
C ILE A 551 4.78 -0.27 -3.14
N LYS A 552 3.93 0.63 -2.64
CA LYS A 552 4.31 2.03 -2.48
C LYS A 552 5.09 2.21 -1.19
N ASP A 553 6.12 3.02 -1.24
CA ASP A 553 6.83 3.50 -0.06
C ASP A 553 5.83 4.21 0.90
N ASP A 554 6.13 4.19 2.20
CA ASP A 554 5.31 4.79 3.26
C ASP A 554 3.84 4.35 3.25
N THR A 555 3.59 3.05 3.02
CA THR A 555 2.26 2.46 3.12
C THR A 555 2.26 1.25 4.02
N PHE A 556 1.08 0.89 4.54
CA PHE A 556 0.95 -0.30 5.38
C PHE A 556 1.36 -1.59 4.65
N GLU A 557 1.19 -1.67 3.33
CA GLU A 557 1.70 -2.78 2.52
C GLU A 557 3.23 -2.95 2.67
N MET A 558 3.98 -1.83 2.76
CA MET A 558 5.43 -1.85 2.96
C MET A 558 5.79 -1.97 4.45
N TRP A 559 5.14 -1.21 5.34
CA TRP A 559 5.40 -1.26 6.78
C TRP A 559 5.21 -2.65 7.38
N ASN A 560 4.18 -3.37 6.95
CA ASN A 560 3.94 -4.77 7.34
C ASN A 560 5.12 -5.71 7.03
N SER A 561 6.02 -5.28 6.13
CA SER A 561 7.14 -6.09 5.68
C SER A 561 8.43 -5.98 6.47
N TYR A 562 8.73 -4.83 7.06
CA TYR A 562 10.04 -4.60 7.69
C TYR A 562 9.95 -3.98 9.09
N LEU A 563 8.77 -3.53 9.50
CA LEU A 563 8.58 -3.04 10.86
C LEU A 563 8.47 -4.21 11.84
N ASP A 564 8.73 -3.87 13.10
CA ASP A 564 8.53 -4.72 14.26
C ASP A 564 7.16 -5.42 14.23
N ARG A 565 7.19 -6.74 14.44
CA ARG A 565 6.00 -7.59 14.33
C ARG A 565 4.93 -7.26 15.34
N ASP A 566 5.34 -6.98 16.57
CA ASP A 566 4.41 -6.72 17.66
C ASP A 566 3.68 -5.40 17.42
N LEU A 567 4.37 -4.38 16.91
CA LEU A 567 3.77 -3.12 16.49
C LEU A 567 2.73 -3.32 15.37
N ILE A 568 3.09 -4.08 14.33
CA ILE A 568 2.19 -4.38 13.21
C ILE A 568 0.97 -5.19 13.67
N ASN A 569 1.19 -6.20 14.51
CA ASN A 569 0.13 -7.03 15.08
C ASN A 569 -0.81 -6.20 15.95
N THR A 570 -0.28 -5.26 16.74
CA THR A 570 -1.07 -4.33 17.55
C THR A 570 -1.98 -3.45 16.69
N ILE A 571 -1.47 -2.89 15.58
CA ILE A 571 -2.29 -2.11 14.64
C ILE A 571 -3.37 -3.00 13.99
N LYS A 572 -3.00 -4.20 13.56
CA LYS A 572 -3.92 -5.14 12.92
C LYS A 572 -5.01 -5.63 13.86
N SER A 573 -4.68 -5.99 15.11
CA SER A 573 -5.65 -6.44 16.11
C SER A 573 -6.62 -5.32 16.46
N SER A 574 -6.10 -4.10 16.68
CA SER A 574 -6.91 -2.90 16.91
C SER A 574 -7.91 -2.61 15.80
N TYR A 575 -7.44 -2.68 14.56
CA TYR A 575 -8.31 -2.52 13.41
C TYR A 575 -9.31 -3.67 13.29
N ARG A 576 -8.89 -4.93 13.53
CA ARG A 576 -9.74 -6.13 13.39
C ARG A 576 -10.97 -6.08 14.29
N ASN A 577 -10.84 -5.56 15.51
CA ASN A 577 -11.96 -5.38 16.45
C ASN A 577 -13.07 -4.46 15.89
N ASN A 578 -12.75 -3.64 14.89
CA ASN A 578 -13.65 -2.62 14.33
C ASN A 578 -13.85 -2.76 12.80
N ALA A 579 -13.21 -3.75 12.17
CA ALA A 579 -13.10 -3.85 10.71
C ALA A 579 -14.44 -4.08 9.99
N SER A 580 -15.46 -4.56 10.70
CA SER A 580 -16.78 -4.87 10.15
C SER A 580 -17.60 -3.62 9.81
N TRP A 581 -17.36 -2.50 10.49
CA TRP A 581 -18.08 -1.25 10.29
C TRP A 581 -17.16 -0.04 10.08
N PHE A 582 -15.95 -0.02 10.65
CA PHE A 582 -14.99 1.09 10.54
C PHE A 582 -13.97 0.84 9.42
N PHE A 583 -14.43 0.82 8.17
CA PHE A 583 -13.57 0.60 7.00
C PHE A 583 -13.76 1.69 5.95
N MET A 584 -12.74 1.94 5.12
CA MET A 584 -12.88 2.76 3.91
C MET A 584 -13.43 1.92 2.74
N ARG A 585 -12.90 0.71 2.55
CA ARG A 585 -13.45 -0.27 1.61
C ARG A 585 -13.65 -1.60 2.29
N LYS A 586 -14.84 -2.19 2.14
CA LYS A 586 -15.20 -3.46 2.78
C LYS A 586 -14.24 -4.59 2.38
N THR A 587 -13.86 -4.61 1.10
CA THR A 587 -12.85 -5.52 0.56
C THR A 587 -11.69 -4.70 0.01
N SER A 588 -10.57 -4.69 0.75
CA SER A 588 -9.33 -4.04 0.33
C SER A 588 -8.23 -5.09 0.20
N THR A 589 -7.75 -5.31 -1.02
CA THR A 589 -6.60 -6.19 -1.28
C THR A 589 -5.26 -5.50 -0.96
N ARG A 590 -5.23 -4.18 -0.82
CA ARG A 590 -4.01 -3.37 -0.62
C ARG A 590 -3.83 -2.82 0.80
N MET A 591 -4.45 -3.45 1.80
CA MET A 591 -4.37 -3.01 3.20
C MET A 591 -4.68 -1.51 3.40
N GLU A 592 -5.58 -0.93 2.57
CA GLU A 592 -5.88 0.51 2.59
C GLU A 592 -6.56 0.94 3.90
N ASN A 593 -7.28 0.02 4.55
CA ASN A 593 -7.96 0.29 5.81
C ASN A 593 -6.95 0.34 6.97
N GLU A 594 -6.03 -0.61 7.03
CA GLU A 594 -4.92 -0.64 7.97
C GLU A 594 -4.04 0.60 7.80
N ASN A 595 -3.75 0.98 6.54
CA ASN A 595 -3.06 2.23 6.27
C ASN A 595 -3.82 3.45 6.81
N ASN A 596 -5.14 3.51 6.63
CA ASN A 596 -5.94 4.61 7.17
C ASN A 596 -5.91 4.62 8.70
N TYR A 597 -6.00 3.44 9.32
CA TYR A 597 -5.93 3.25 10.76
C TYR A 597 -4.60 3.75 11.33
N SER A 598 -3.47 3.35 10.73
CA SER A 598 -2.13 3.82 11.15
C SER A 598 -1.97 5.34 11.05
N VAL A 599 -2.58 5.99 10.05
CA VAL A 599 -2.55 7.46 9.94
C VAL A 599 -3.34 8.12 11.07
N LEU A 600 -4.50 7.56 11.43
CA LEU A 600 -5.27 8.06 12.58
C LEU A 600 -4.51 7.84 13.90
N SER A 601 -3.84 6.69 14.06
CA SER A 601 -2.99 6.42 15.24
C SER A 601 -1.82 7.39 15.32
N TYR A 602 -1.26 7.78 14.17
CA TYR A 602 -0.22 8.80 14.11
C TYR A 602 -0.73 10.20 14.55
N PHE A 603 -1.97 10.56 14.23
CA PHE A 603 -2.56 11.79 14.74
C PHE A 603 -2.73 11.76 16.26
N ASN A 604 -3.15 10.62 16.84
CA ASN A 604 -3.17 10.43 18.29
C ASN A 604 -1.77 10.51 18.90
N TYR A 605 -0.77 9.92 18.26
CA TYR A 605 0.62 9.98 18.71
C TYR A 605 1.10 11.43 18.81
N LEU A 606 0.87 12.25 17.79
CA LEU A 606 1.26 13.66 17.80
C LEU A 606 0.52 14.46 18.88
N LYS A 607 -0.78 14.19 19.06
CA LYS A 607 -1.59 14.81 20.12
C LYS A 607 -1.01 14.53 21.50
N GLN A 608 -0.70 13.28 21.80
CA GLN A 608 -0.16 12.85 23.10
C GLN A 608 1.24 13.43 23.37
N ASN A 609 1.99 13.75 22.33
CA ASN A 609 3.33 14.36 22.42
C ASN A 609 3.30 15.89 22.26
N GLY A 610 2.13 16.53 22.34
CA GLY A 610 1.99 17.99 22.30
C GLY A 610 2.43 18.64 20.98
N CYS A 611 2.45 17.88 19.88
CA CYS A 611 2.87 18.38 18.58
C CYS A 611 1.72 19.11 17.87
N ASP A 612 2.02 20.18 17.12
CA ASP A 612 1.04 20.82 16.25
C ASP A 612 0.57 19.85 15.16
N LEU A 613 -0.75 19.77 15.00
CA LEU A 613 -1.43 18.89 14.05
C LEU A 613 -1.75 19.59 12.73
N THR A 614 -1.93 20.92 12.71
CA THR A 614 -2.60 21.62 11.60
C THR A 614 -1.78 22.72 10.93
N GLU A 615 -1.41 23.79 11.63
CA GLU A 615 -0.84 24.99 11.00
C GLU A 615 0.52 24.67 10.34
N ASN A 616 1.41 24.08 11.14
CA ASN A 616 2.69 23.52 10.73
C ASN A 616 2.72 21.98 10.85
N GLY A 617 1.63 21.39 11.34
CA GLY A 617 1.48 19.94 11.50
C GLY A 617 1.12 19.18 10.22
N PRO A 618 1.02 17.85 10.30
CA PRO A 618 0.86 16.97 9.15
C PRO A 618 -0.56 16.96 8.54
N LEU A 619 -1.57 17.47 9.24
CA LEU A 619 -2.95 17.55 8.74
C LEU A 619 -3.18 18.89 8.04
N ASP A 620 -3.20 18.86 6.71
CA ASP A 620 -3.38 20.04 5.86
C ASP A 620 -4.86 20.24 5.51
N ILE A 621 -5.41 21.39 5.92
CA ILE A 621 -6.77 21.84 5.63
C ILE A 621 -6.67 23.00 4.65
N TYR A 622 -7.09 22.79 3.41
CA TYR A 622 -6.89 23.73 2.32
C TYR A 622 -8.11 23.81 1.41
N LYS A 623 -8.24 24.91 0.67
CA LYS A 623 -9.37 25.16 -0.23
C LYS A 623 -8.96 24.81 -1.67
N ILE A 624 -9.76 23.97 -2.34
CA ILE A 624 -9.58 23.64 -3.77
C ILE A 624 -10.85 24.02 -4.52
N GLY A 625 -10.77 25.10 -5.30
CA GLY A 625 -11.97 25.73 -5.88
C GLY A 625 -12.89 26.24 -4.77
N GLY A 626 -14.19 25.91 -4.85
CA GLY A 626 -15.19 26.28 -3.82
C GLY A 626 -15.44 25.20 -2.76
N ARG A 627 -14.46 24.36 -2.41
CA ARG A 627 -14.60 23.29 -1.39
C ARG A 627 -13.38 23.20 -0.47
N ILE A 628 -13.60 22.79 0.78
CA ILE A 628 -12.54 22.47 1.74
C ILE A 628 -12.12 21.01 1.56
N ALA A 629 -10.81 20.79 1.50
CA ALA A 629 -10.18 19.47 1.48
C ALA A 629 -9.28 19.30 2.71
N ILE A 630 -9.19 18.07 3.19
CA ILE A 630 -8.32 17.68 4.30
C ILE A 630 -7.44 16.53 3.83
N ARG A 631 -6.13 16.66 4.00
CA ARG A 631 -5.16 15.61 3.63
C ARG A 631 -4.01 15.54 4.62
N LEU A 632 -3.28 14.43 4.56
CA LEU A 632 -1.97 14.30 5.17
C LEU A 632 -0.90 14.93 4.25
N ARG A 633 -0.02 15.78 4.79
CA ARG A 633 1.08 16.42 4.03
C ARG A 633 2.12 15.42 3.54
N SER A 634 2.59 14.55 4.43
CA SER A 634 3.65 13.58 4.16
C SER A 634 3.44 12.31 4.96
N LYS A 635 3.56 11.15 4.30
CA LYS A 635 3.57 9.85 4.97
C LYS A 635 4.96 9.46 5.47
N GLY A 636 6.02 10.06 4.93
CA GLY A 636 7.40 9.75 5.33
C GLY A 636 7.67 10.07 6.81
N ASP A 637 6.96 11.04 7.40
CA ASP A 637 7.10 11.34 8.83
C ASP A 637 6.51 10.24 9.72
N ILE A 638 5.49 9.51 9.22
CA ILE A 638 4.95 8.32 9.89
C ILE A 638 6.01 7.22 9.88
N SER A 639 6.63 6.95 8.73
CA SER A 639 7.71 5.96 8.60
C SER A 639 8.85 6.24 9.58
N LYS A 640 9.30 7.50 9.71
CA LYS A 640 10.33 7.89 10.70
C LYS A 640 9.94 7.59 12.15
N VAL A 641 8.67 7.70 12.50
CA VAL A 641 8.19 7.38 13.86
C VAL A 641 8.11 5.88 14.06
N LEU A 642 7.56 5.16 13.09
CA LEU A 642 7.40 3.71 13.13
C LEU A 642 8.73 2.94 13.11
N GLU A 643 9.74 3.47 12.42
CA GLU A 643 11.10 2.91 12.35
C GLU A 643 11.91 3.16 13.62
N ASN A 644 11.52 4.15 14.43
CA ASN A 644 12.25 4.52 15.62
C ASN A 644 11.84 3.65 16.81
N THR A 645 12.71 2.71 17.18
CA THR A 645 12.49 1.79 18.31
C THR A 645 12.21 2.50 19.64
N LYS A 646 12.80 3.68 19.89
CA LYS A 646 12.54 4.47 21.11
C LYS A 646 11.13 5.04 21.17
N LYS A 647 10.45 5.18 20.02
CA LYS A 647 9.09 5.72 19.91
C LYS A 647 8.03 4.62 19.86
N LYS A 648 8.42 3.34 19.84
CA LYS A 648 7.52 2.18 19.73
C LYS A 648 6.42 2.21 20.79
N ASP A 649 6.79 2.30 22.07
CA ASP A 649 5.83 2.25 23.18
C ASP A 649 4.83 3.41 23.15
N ALA A 650 5.32 4.62 22.84
CA ALA A 650 4.47 5.80 22.71
C ALA A 650 3.49 5.68 21.53
N PHE A 651 3.93 5.08 20.40
CA PHE A 651 3.04 4.84 19.27
C PHE A 651 2.02 3.73 19.57
N VAL A 652 2.43 2.65 20.26
CA VAL A 652 1.51 1.60 20.73
C VAL A 652 0.43 2.19 21.64
N ALA A 653 0.81 3.06 22.58
CA ALA A 653 -0.13 3.77 23.43
C ALA A 653 -1.12 4.61 22.60
N ALA A 654 -0.65 5.29 21.55
CA ALA A 654 -1.50 6.04 20.64
C ALA A 654 -2.45 5.17 19.80
N VAL A 655 -2.04 3.95 19.39
CA VAL A 655 -2.91 2.99 18.71
C VAL A 655 -4.03 2.51 19.63
N ASN A 656 -3.68 2.14 20.87
CA ASN A 656 -4.64 1.69 21.87
C ASN A 656 -5.62 2.83 22.24
N ASP A 657 -5.09 4.03 22.46
CA ASP A 657 -5.91 5.21 22.73
C ASP A 657 -6.88 5.54 21.60
N LEU A 658 -6.47 5.44 20.33
CA LEU A 658 -7.36 5.64 19.18
C LEU A 658 -8.59 4.72 19.24
N GLU A 659 -8.37 3.43 19.51
CA GLU A 659 -9.45 2.46 19.61
C GLU A 659 -10.38 2.76 20.78
N PHE A 660 -9.79 2.92 21.97
CA PHE A 660 -10.56 2.95 23.21
C PHE A 660 -11.22 4.31 23.48
N THR A 661 -10.76 5.38 22.82
CA THR A 661 -11.37 6.71 22.87
C THR A 661 -12.15 7.02 21.60
N PHE A 662 -11.48 7.36 20.51
CA PHE A 662 -12.12 7.87 19.29
C PHE A 662 -13.05 6.85 18.64
N VAL A 663 -12.59 5.62 18.38
CA VAL A 663 -13.39 4.60 17.70
C VAL A 663 -14.56 4.14 18.57
N ARG A 664 -14.31 3.98 19.89
CA ARG A 664 -15.37 3.65 20.85
C ARG A 664 -16.43 4.74 20.97
N ASN A 665 -16.03 6.01 21.11
CA ASN A 665 -16.96 7.14 21.19
C ASN A 665 -17.78 7.26 19.90
N LEU A 666 -17.14 7.02 18.75
CA LEU A 666 -17.83 6.93 17.48
C LEU A 666 -18.83 5.76 17.45
N LYS A 667 -18.46 4.58 17.97
CA LYS A 667 -19.38 3.44 18.06
C LYS A 667 -20.61 3.78 18.91
N LEU A 668 -20.43 4.48 20.03
CA LEU A 668 -21.53 4.98 20.85
C LEU A 668 -22.41 5.97 20.08
N LEU A 669 -21.80 6.94 19.38
CA LEU A 669 -22.51 7.91 18.54
C LEU A 669 -23.38 7.25 17.47
N LEU A 670 -22.92 6.13 16.91
CA LEU A 670 -23.55 5.45 15.78
C LEU A 670 -24.52 4.33 16.19
N SER A 671 -24.57 3.97 17.47
CA SER A 671 -25.49 2.94 17.96
C SER A 671 -26.89 3.53 18.12
N ASP A 672 -27.93 2.78 17.74
CA ASP A 672 -29.32 3.16 18.01
C ASP A 672 -29.74 2.62 19.39
N GLU A 673 -30.87 3.10 19.92
CA GLU A 673 -31.40 2.66 21.23
C GLU A 673 -31.56 1.12 21.27
N GLY A 674 -30.58 0.42 21.87
CA GLY A 674 -30.55 -1.03 21.99
C GLY A 674 -29.97 -1.81 20.79
N ASP A 675 -29.60 -1.16 19.69
CA ASP A 675 -28.99 -1.81 18.51
C ASP A 675 -27.58 -1.25 18.21
N SER A 676 -26.58 -2.06 18.54
CA SER A 676 -25.16 -1.83 18.24
C SER A 676 -24.61 -2.83 17.21
N SER A 677 -25.50 -3.45 16.42
CA SER A 677 -25.10 -4.40 15.40
C SER A 677 -24.20 -3.75 14.34
N GLU A 678 -23.27 -4.53 13.79
CA GLU A 678 -22.28 -4.04 12.82
C GLU A 678 -22.93 -3.43 11.57
N LYS A 679 -24.10 -3.94 11.18
CA LYS A 679 -24.90 -3.43 10.05
C LYS A 679 -25.42 -2.02 10.34
N THR A 680 -25.93 -1.79 11.55
CA THR A 680 -26.45 -0.49 12.00
C THR A 680 -25.33 0.52 12.11
N LEU A 681 -24.21 0.16 12.73
CA LEU A 681 -23.02 1.01 12.81
C LEU A 681 -22.52 1.45 11.43
N SER A 682 -22.40 0.51 10.50
CA SER A 682 -21.95 0.81 9.14
C SER A 682 -22.91 1.75 8.40
N LYS A 683 -24.22 1.51 8.51
CA LYS A 683 -25.25 2.35 7.88
C LYS A 683 -25.25 3.77 8.45
N ASN A 684 -25.17 3.89 9.78
CA ASN A 684 -25.20 5.17 10.46
C ASN A 684 -23.92 5.98 10.17
N LEU A 685 -22.77 5.31 10.05
CA LEU A 685 -21.52 5.95 9.60
C LEU A 685 -21.67 6.51 8.18
N ASP A 686 -22.27 5.76 7.25
CA ASP A 686 -22.49 6.23 5.87
C ASP A 686 -23.39 7.47 5.83
N MET A 687 -24.43 7.48 6.68
CA MET A 687 -25.34 8.62 6.83
C MET A 687 -24.64 9.84 7.43
N LEU A 688 -23.78 9.64 8.44
CA LEU A 688 -23.03 10.71 9.10
C LEU A 688 -22.06 11.39 8.13
N LEU A 689 -21.37 10.59 7.31
CA LEU A 689 -20.40 11.06 6.33
C LEU A 689 -21.04 11.70 5.08
N GLY A 690 -22.36 11.58 4.91
CA GLY A 690 -23.09 12.15 3.76
C GLY A 690 -22.66 11.54 2.42
N ILE A 691 -22.43 10.22 2.38
CA ILE A 691 -21.82 9.55 1.24
C ILE A 691 -22.76 9.51 0.03
N GLU A 692 -22.35 10.15 -1.06
CA GLU A 692 -22.92 9.96 -2.40
C GLU A 692 -22.19 8.80 -3.10
N ASN A 693 -22.91 7.78 -3.59
CA ASN A 693 -22.40 6.59 -4.29
C ASN A 693 -21.70 5.50 -3.44
N ASN A 694 -22.09 5.30 -2.18
CA ASN A 694 -21.64 4.18 -1.32
C ASN A 694 -20.10 4.04 -1.18
N ARG A 695 -19.34 5.15 -1.26
CA ARG A 695 -17.89 5.12 -1.13
C ARG A 695 -17.38 6.07 -0.04
N ARG A 696 -16.78 5.50 1.01
CA ARG A 696 -16.04 6.25 2.03
C ARG A 696 -14.68 6.69 1.51
N THR A 697 -14.21 7.84 1.96
CA THR A 697 -12.90 8.41 1.54
C THR A 697 -11.98 8.61 2.74
N GLN A 698 -10.66 8.61 2.52
CA GLN A 698 -9.69 8.91 3.58
C GLN A 698 -9.94 10.29 4.20
N GLN A 699 -10.25 11.29 3.37
CA GLN A 699 -10.61 12.63 3.82
C GLN A 699 -11.78 12.60 4.80
N SER A 700 -12.79 11.75 4.58
CA SER A 700 -13.93 11.62 5.49
C SER A 700 -13.50 11.16 6.89
N PHE A 701 -12.58 10.20 6.98
CA PHE A 701 -12.06 9.74 8.27
C PHE A 701 -11.15 10.77 8.94
N TYR A 702 -10.31 11.48 8.17
CA TYR A 702 -9.46 12.54 8.70
C TYR A 702 -10.28 13.72 9.21
N ALA A 703 -11.35 14.09 8.49
CA ALA A 703 -12.30 15.10 8.92
C ALA A 703 -13.03 14.67 10.19
N LEU A 704 -13.52 13.43 10.26
CA LEU A 704 -14.21 12.89 11.44
C LEU A 704 -13.31 12.91 12.68
N TRP A 705 -12.06 12.44 12.52
CA TRP A 705 -11.04 12.49 13.58
C TRP A 705 -10.78 13.93 14.01
N TYR A 706 -10.62 14.85 13.04
CA TYR A 706 -10.42 16.25 13.34
C TYR A 706 -11.62 16.82 14.10
N PHE A 707 -12.86 16.66 13.64
CA PHE A 707 -14.06 17.20 14.30
C PHE A 707 -14.18 16.74 15.74
N PHE A 708 -13.93 15.45 16.02
CA PHE A 708 -14.12 14.87 17.35
C PHE A 708 -12.88 14.94 18.23
N ASN A 709 -11.77 15.50 17.74
CA ASN A 709 -10.58 15.65 18.56
C ASN A 709 -10.87 16.56 19.77
N GLY A 710 -10.76 15.99 20.98
CA GLY A 710 -10.96 16.70 22.24
C GLY A 710 -12.39 16.69 22.77
N LEU A 711 -13.28 15.88 22.19
CA LEU A 711 -14.63 15.64 22.71
C LEU A 711 -14.67 14.48 23.71
N ASP A 712 -15.45 14.64 24.77
CA ASP A 712 -15.56 13.66 25.85
C ASP A 712 -16.71 12.67 25.64
N ARG A 713 -16.49 11.44 26.15
CA ARG A 713 -17.41 10.30 25.99
C ARG A 713 -18.83 10.58 26.46
N GLU A 714 -18.98 11.30 27.56
CA GLU A 714 -20.29 11.55 28.18
C GLU A 714 -21.24 12.34 27.27
N ASN A 715 -20.70 13.30 26.52
CA ASN A 715 -21.48 14.10 25.57
C ASN A 715 -21.98 13.28 24.38
N PHE A 716 -21.24 12.25 23.95
CA PHE A 716 -21.71 11.34 22.90
C PHE A 716 -22.95 10.54 23.32
N CYS A 717 -23.10 10.23 24.61
CA CYS A 717 -24.29 9.56 25.14
C CYS A 717 -25.45 10.55 25.35
N LYS A 718 -25.21 11.68 26.02
CA LYS A 718 -26.27 12.63 26.40
C LYS A 718 -26.80 13.48 25.23
N LYS A 719 -25.94 13.84 24.27
CA LYS A 719 -26.25 14.77 23.17
C LYS A 719 -26.06 14.14 21.77
N GLN A 720 -26.20 12.83 21.68
CA GLN A 720 -25.96 12.03 20.48
C GLN A 720 -26.59 12.63 19.20
N LYS A 721 -27.90 12.91 19.23
CA LYS A 721 -28.65 13.42 18.06
C LYS A 721 -28.15 14.78 17.59
N GLU A 722 -27.82 15.68 18.51
CA GLU A 722 -27.30 17.02 18.18
C GLU A 722 -25.91 16.93 17.54
N ILE A 723 -25.02 16.11 18.10
CA ILE A 723 -23.67 15.89 17.58
C ILE A 723 -23.74 15.35 16.15
N ILE A 724 -24.64 14.39 15.86
CA ILE A 724 -24.84 13.86 14.51
C ILE A 724 -25.26 14.98 13.53
N VAL A 725 -26.22 15.83 13.92
CA VAL A 725 -26.71 16.91 13.06
C VAL A 725 -25.59 17.93 12.79
N LYS A 726 -24.89 18.38 13.82
CA LYS A 726 -23.79 19.33 13.70
C LYS A 726 -22.62 18.78 12.88
N THR A 727 -22.31 17.49 13.03
CA THR A 727 -21.29 16.82 12.22
C THR A 727 -21.68 16.80 10.74
N LYS A 728 -22.95 16.55 10.41
CA LYS A 728 -23.45 16.63 9.02
C LYS A 728 -23.36 18.05 8.47
N GLU A 729 -23.61 19.07 9.29
CA GLU A 729 -23.41 20.48 8.90
C GLU A 729 -21.95 20.78 8.57
N LEU A 730 -20.99 20.29 9.37
CA LEU A 730 -19.56 20.41 9.09
C LEU A 730 -19.19 19.76 7.74
N PHE A 731 -19.65 18.54 7.47
CA PHE A 731 -19.42 17.89 6.17
C PHE A 731 -20.07 18.63 5.01
N LYS A 732 -21.26 19.19 5.19
CA LYS A 732 -21.94 20.02 4.18
C LYS A 732 -21.14 21.30 3.89
N ALA A 733 -20.60 21.94 4.92
CA ALA A 733 -19.76 23.13 4.78
C ALA A 733 -18.44 22.84 4.06
N MET A 734 -17.86 21.65 4.22
CA MET A 734 -16.70 21.26 3.40
C MET A 734 -17.01 21.26 1.90
N SER A 735 -18.27 21.03 1.54
CA SER A 735 -18.73 21.00 0.15
C SER A 735 -19.27 22.34 -0.36
N SER A 736 -19.37 23.35 0.51
CA SER A 736 -19.82 24.71 0.17
C SER A 736 -18.64 25.66 -0.02
N ASP A 737 -18.93 26.82 -0.63
CA ASP A 737 -17.93 27.86 -0.88
C ASP A 737 -17.63 28.69 0.38
N ILE A 738 -17.07 28.03 1.40
CA ILE A 738 -16.65 28.64 2.67
C ILE A 738 -15.16 29.04 2.62
N LYS A 739 -14.76 30.06 3.39
CA LYS A 739 -13.33 30.37 3.58
C LYS A 739 -12.71 29.37 4.55
N ARG A 740 -11.41 29.09 4.40
CA ARG A 740 -10.65 28.20 5.29
C ARG A 740 -10.75 28.62 6.75
N THR A 741 -10.59 29.91 7.03
CA THR A 741 -10.64 30.48 8.39
C THR A 741 -11.99 30.26 9.05
N ASP A 742 -13.07 30.49 8.31
CA ASP A 742 -14.44 30.38 8.80
C ASP A 742 -14.80 28.93 9.10
N PHE A 743 -14.33 28.00 8.25
CA PHE A 743 -14.49 26.57 8.47
C PHE A 743 -13.74 26.09 9.74
N ILE A 744 -12.48 26.51 9.92
CA ILE A 744 -11.71 26.16 11.12
C ILE A 744 -12.42 26.67 12.38
N LYS A 745 -12.85 27.94 12.36
CA LYS A 745 -13.61 28.53 13.46
C LYS A 745 -14.88 27.73 13.78
N MET A 746 -15.63 27.32 12.76
CA MET A 746 -16.84 26.52 12.95
C MET A 746 -16.58 25.16 13.60
N VAL A 747 -15.43 24.53 13.32
CA VAL A 747 -15.01 23.29 13.99
C VAL A 747 -14.60 23.55 15.43
N ASP A 748 -13.91 24.66 15.71
CA ASP A 748 -13.51 25.02 17.07
C ASP A 748 -14.71 25.41 17.94
N ASP A 749 -15.70 26.10 17.38
CA ASP A 749 -16.98 26.40 18.02
C ASP A 749 -17.72 25.09 18.37
N PHE A 750 -17.77 24.15 17.42
CA PHE A 750 -18.34 22.82 17.64
C PHE A 750 -17.62 22.08 18.79
N ARG A 751 -16.29 22.06 18.81
CA ARG A 751 -15.54 21.43 19.90
C ARG A 751 -15.80 22.08 21.24
N THR A 752 -15.79 23.41 21.29
CA THR A 752 -16.01 24.19 22.52
C THR A 752 -17.39 23.93 23.11
N GLN A 753 -18.42 23.77 22.27
CA GLN A 753 -19.79 23.48 22.69
C GLN A 753 -19.94 22.10 23.38
N TYR A 754 -19.11 21.13 23.01
CA TYR A 754 -19.24 19.73 23.44
C TYR A 754 -18.02 19.21 24.23
N LYS A 755 -17.18 20.11 24.74
CA LYS A 755 -16.07 19.81 25.65
C LYS A 755 -16.55 19.94 27.10
N ASN A 756 -16.42 18.87 27.91
CA ASN A 756 -16.70 18.92 29.35
C ASN A 756 -15.37 18.95 30.13
N ASN A 757 -15.39 19.56 31.33
CA ASN A 757 -14.24 19.67 32.23
C ASN A 757 -14.29 18.66 33.39
N GLU A 758 -15.13 17.63 33.33
CA GLU A 758 -15.22 16.61 34.39
C GLU A 758 -14.23 15.47 34.14
N ASP A 759 -13.66 14.92 35.23
CA ASP A 759 -12.65 13.87 35.22
C ASP A 759 -13.09 12.69 34.34
N LEU A 760 -12.28 12.43 33.29
CA LEU A 760 -12.46 11.36 32.32
C LEU A 760 -12.72 10.03 33.05
N GLU A 761 -13.90 9.46 32.82
CA GLU A 761 -14.23 8.11 33.28
C GLU A 761 -13.17 7.12 32.79
N VAL A 762 -12.67 6.26 33.69
CA VAL A 762 -11.64 5.27 33.38
C VAL A 762 -12.11 4.38 32.24
N VAL A 763 -11.34 4.36 31.15
CA VAL A 763 -11.71 3.65 29.93
C VAL A 763 -11.60 2.15 30.19
N LYS A 764 -12.72 1.44 30.34
CA LYS A 764 -12.73 -0.03 30.53
C LYS A 764 -12.70 -0.77 29.19
N ILE A 765 -11.84 -1.75 29.03
CA ILE A 765 -11.66 -2.55 27.82
C ILE A 765 -12.01 -4.01 28.08
N ARG A 766 -12.44 -4.72 27.03
CA ARG A 766 -12.83 -6.12 27.11
C ARG A 766 -11.58 -7.01 26.93
N LEU A 767 -11.41 -8.04 27.77
CA LEU A 767 -10.24 -8.94 27.65
C LEU A 767 -10.15 -9.63 26.28
N GLY A 768 -11.29 -10.03 25.71
CA GLY A 768 -11.34 -10.64 24.38
C GLY A 768 -10.88 -9.75 23.22
N ASP A 769 -10.75 -8.43 23.44
CA ASP A 769 -10.27 -7.47 22.42
C ASP A 769 -8.74 -7.37 22.40
N ILE A 770 -8.07 -7.85 23.46
CA ILE A 770 -6.61 -7.74 23.66
C ILE A 770 -5.92 -9.08 23.91
N MET A 771 -6.68 -10.17 24.00
CA MET A 771 -6.19 -11.51 24.30
C MET A 771 -6.93 -12.61 23.54
N ASP A 772 -6.19 -13.63 23.14
CA ASP A 772 -6.69 -14.89 22.63
C ASP A 772 -6.74 -15.95 23.73
N PHE A 773 -7.80 -16.76 23.69
CA PHE A 773 -8.02 -17.88 24.61
C PHE A 773 -8.01 -19.18 23.82
N ILE A 774 -7.09 -20.08 24.19
CA ILE A 774 -6.83 -21.35 23.52
C ILE A 774 -7.44 -22.46 24.38
N ALA A 775 -8.40 -23.18 23.81
CA ALA A 775 -8.90 -24.42 24.37
C ALA A 775 -8.05 -25.58 23.85
N PHE A 776 -7.59 -26.44 24.76
CA PHE A 776 -6.85 -27.64 24.41
C PHE A 776 -7.82 -28.81 24.23
N ASP A 777 -7.73 -29.46 23.06
CA ASP A 777 -8.40 -30.69 22.64
C ASP A 777 -7.37 -31.65 21.96
N GLY A 778 -7.74 -32.91 21.74
CA GLY A 778 -6.80 -33.99 21.41
C GLY A 778 -5.90 -33.77 20.16
N ASP A 779 -6.33 -32.96 19.19
CA ASP A 779 -5.56 -32.64 17.97
C ASP A 779 -4.75 -31.33 18.07
N SER A 780 -5.07 -30.43 19.00
CA SER A 780 -4.40 -29.12 19.14
C SER A 780 -3.09 -29.16 19.95
N LEU A 781 -2.78 -30.27 20.62
CA LEU A 781 -1.55 -30.48 21.40
C LEU A 781 -0.24 -30.39 20.59
N LYS A 782 -0.30 -30.47 19.25
CA LYS A 782 0.86 -30.42 18.35
C LYS A 782 1.21 -29.03 17.82
N ASN A 783 0.36 -28.02 18.03
CA ASN A 783 0.68 -26.64 17.66
C ASN A 783 1.23 -25.90 18.87
N SER A 784 2.53 -25.63 18.87
CA SER A 784 3.21 -24.77 19.83
C SER A 784 2.78 -23.30 19.65
N ALA A 785 1.55 -22.96 20.06
CA ALA A 785 1.20 -21.55 20.29
C ALA A 785 1.93 -21.09 21.55
N GLU A 786 2.59 -19.94 21.50
CA GLU A 786 3.11 -19.28 22.70
C GLU A 786 1.93 -18.90 23.59
N VAL A 787 1.95 -19.38 24.83
CA VAL A 787 0.94 -19.11 25.86
C VAL A 787 1.64 -18.34 26.96
N ASP A 788 1.10 -17.18 27.32
CA ASP A 788 1.68 -16.32 28.36
C ASP A 788 1.37 -16.85 29.76
N PHE A 789 0.15 -17.35 29.96
CA PHE A 789 -0.26 -18.01 31.21
C PHE A 789 -1.48 -18.92 30.99
N TYR A 790 -1.76 -19.77 31.98
CA TYR A 790 -2.81 -20.78 31.96
C TYR A 790 -3.87 -20.45 33.03
N VAL A 791 -5.12 -20.38 32.61
CA VAL A 791 -6.28 -20.20 33.51
C VAL A 791 -6.94 -21.54 33.74
N LYS A 792 -7.12 -21.96 34.99
CA LYS A 792 -7.78 -23.23 35.30
C LYS A 792 -9.27 -23.17 34.94
N ARG A 793 -9.80 -24.23 34.30
CA ARG A 793 -11.22 -24.31 33.92
C ARG A 793 -12.15 -24.47 35.13
N ASP A 794 -11.66 -25.22 36.12
CA ASP A 794 -12.35 -25.55 37.37
C ASP A 794 -11.83 -24.67 38.52
N ASN A 795 -12.58 -23.60 38.80
CA ASN A 795 -12.30 -22.64 39.85
C ASN A 795 -12.80 -23.15 41.21
N LYS A 796 -11.95 -23.89 41.93
CA LYS A 796 -12.27 -24.40 43.29
C LYS A 796 -11.84 -23.47 44.44
N ILE A 797 -11.14 -22.38 44.16
CA ILE A 797 -10.65 -21.45 45.19
C ILE A 797 -11.79 -20.48 45.51
N LYS A 798 -12.16 -20.39 46.81
CA LYS A 798 -13.39 -19.71 47.25
C LYS A 798 -13.48 -18.23 46.86
N ASP A 799 -12.35 -17.58 46.54
CA ASP A 799 -12.27 -16.14 46.35
C ASP A 799 -11.44 -15.66 45.13
N GLN A 800 -10.89 -16.54 44.28
CA GLN A 800 -10.07 -16.10 43.12
C GLN A 800 -9.92 -17.13 41.98
N ILE A 801 -9.58 -16.66 40.77
CA ILE A 801 -9.23 -17.51 39.62
C ILE A 801 -7.81 -18.05 39.76
N GLN A 802 -7.59 -19.34 39.45
CA GLN A 802 -6.24 -19.92 39.50
C GLN A 802 -5.48 -19.70 38.18
N ILE A 803 -4.31 -19.07 38.28
CA ILE A 803 -3.38 -18.82 37.16
C ILE A 803 -2.08 -19.59 37.37
N ARG A 804 -1.54 -20.16 36.30
CA ARG A 804 -0.19 -20.72 36.25
C ARG A 804 0.61 -20.10 35.11
N TYR A 805 1.87 -19.76 35.36
CA TYR A 805 2.78 -19.28 34.32
C TYR A 805 3.53 -20.43 33.65
N GLU A 806 3.74 -21.53 34.37
CA GLU A 806 4.36 -22.75 33.83
C GLU A 806 3.30 -23.68 33.23
N ARG A 807 3.72 -24.47 32.22
CA ARG A 807 2.85 -25.45 31.57
C ARG A 807 2.41 -26.51 32.60
N PRO A 808 1.09 -26.67 32.84
CA PRO A 808 0.59 -27.66 33.78
C PRO A 808 0.78 -29.09 33.25
N GLU A 809 0.91 -30.05 34.16
CA GLU A 809 1.04 -31.48 33.83
C GLU A 809 -0.19 -31.99 33.04
N ASN A 810 -1.39 -31.57 33.43
CA ASN A 810 -2.63 -31.83 32.70
C ASN A 810 -3.16 -30.55 32.05
N VAL A 811 -2.82 -30.35 30.77
CA VAL A 811 -3.14 -29.16 29.99
C VAL A 811 -4.65 -29.05 29.66
N GLU A 812 -5.37 -30.17 29.58
CA GLU A 812 -6.81 -30.19 29.27
C GLU A 812 -7.66 -29.51 30.36
N ALA A 813 -7.15 -29.44 31.59
CA ALA A 813 -7.82 -28.77 32.71
C ALA A 813 -7.67 -27.23 32.70
N TYR A 814 -6.98 -26.67 31.71
CA TYR A 814 -6.68 -25.24 31.61
C TYR A 814 -7.12 -24.65 30.26
N TYR A 815 -7.25 -23.33 30.21
CA TYR A 815 -7.24 -22.54 28.99
C TYR A 815 -5.88 -21.86 28.88
N GLY A 816 -5.28 -21.88 27.69
CA GLY A 816 -4.09 -21.08 27.40
C GLY A 816 -4.52 -19.65 27.09
N CYS A 817 -3.85 -18.68 27.68
CA CYS A 817 -4.07 -17.26 27.42
C CYS A 817 -2.87 -16.68 26.70
N HIS A 818 -3.11 -15.99 25.59
CA HIS A 818 -2.08 -15.28 24.84
C HIS A 818 -2.49 -13.82 24.64
N ILE A 819 -1.66 -12.89 25.10
CA ILE A 819 -1.82 -11.46 24.90
C ILE A 819 -1.32 -11.12 23.49
N ASN A 820 -2.26 -10.85 22.58
CA ASN A 820 -1.95 -10.55 21.18
C ASN A 820 -1.79 -9.04 20.91
N ARG A 821 -1.68 -8.23 21.97
CA ARG A 821 -1.75 -6.78 21.95
C ARG A 821 -0.65 -6.15 22.81
N LEU A 822 0.20 -5.31 22.22
CA LEU A 822 1.17 -4.54 23.01
C LEU A 822 0.51 -3.45 23.85
N GLY A 823 1.23 -3.04 24.90
CA GLY A 823 0.78 -2.05 25.87
C GLY A 823 0.03 -2.65 27.05
N PHE A 824 0.05 -3.98 27.19
CA PHE A 824 -0.54 -4.72 28.30
C PHE A 824 0.48 -5.65 28.95
N CYS A 825 0.67 -5.51 30.26
CA CYS A 825 1.56 -6.37 31.03
C CYS A 825 0.85 -7.66 31.45
N GLN A 826 1.56 -8.79 31.37
CA GLN A 826 1.01 -10.09 31.78
C GLN A 826 0.58 -10.12 33.25
N SER A 827 1.36 -9.54 34.17
CA SER A 827 1.03 -9.60 35.59
C SER A 827 -0.08 -8.65 35.95
N TYR A 828 -0.26 -7.55 35.21
CA TYR A 828 -1.43 -6.68 35.35
C TYR A 828 -2.73 -7.44 35.04
N ILE A 829 -2.78 -8.13 33.90
CA ILE A 829 -3.95 -8.94 33.51
C ILE A 829 -4.14 -10.10 34.49
N ALA A 830 -3.06 -10.79 34.88
CA ALA A 830 -3.14 -11.88 35.83
C ALA A 830 -3.66 -11.42 37.20
N ALA A 831 -3.20 -10.26 37.70
CA ALA A 831 -3.69 -9.66 38.95
C ALA A 831 -5.18 -9.31 38.85
N MET A 832 -5.62 -8.73 37.73
CA MET A 832 -7.05 -8.45 37.48
C MET A 832 -7.89 -9.73 37.55
N LEU A 833 -7.45 -10.81 36.90
CA LEU A 833 -8.16 -12.10 36.90
C LEU A 833 -8.13 -12.79 38.27
N GLN A 834 -7.04 -12.65 39.03
CA GLN A 834 -6.89 -13.22 40.37
C GLN A 834 -7.60 -12.40 41.46
N SER A 835 -8.01 -11.16 41.17
CA SER A 835 -8.61 -10.29 42.17
C SER A 835 -9.93 -10.86 42.70
N SER A 836 -10.11 -10.74 44.01
CA SER A 836 -11.34 -11.14 44.69
C SER A 836 -12.51 -10.24 44.27
N TYR A 837 -12.24 -8.98 43.92
CA TYR A 837 -13.23 -8.06 43.38
C TYR A 837 -13.79 -8.56 42.06
N VAL A 838 -12.92 -8.86 41.08
CA VAL A 838 -13.33 -9.34 39.75
C VAL A 838 -14.03 -10.70 39.85
N TYR A 839 -13.55 -11.58 40.74
CA TYR A 839 -14.18 -12.87 40.99
C TYR A 839 -15.64 -12.75 41.45
N ARG A 840 -15.93 -11.78 42.33
CA ARG A 840 -17.28 -11.49 42.82
C ARG A 840 -18.14 -10.79 41.77
N GLU A 841 -17.61 -9.77 41.10
CA GLU A 841 -18.33 -8.95 40.11
C GLU A 841 -18.89 -9.79 38.95
N TYR A 842 -18.15 -10.82 38.52
CA TYR A 842 -18.53 -11.69 37.41
C TYR A 842 -19.16 -13.03 37.84
N ASP A 843 -19.50 -13.18 39.13
CA ASP A 843 -20.17 -14.36 39.72
C ASP A 843 -19.52 -15.72 39.38
N PHE A 844 -18.18 -15.77 39.39
CA PHE A 844 -17.45 -17.04 39.19
C PHE A 844 -17.57 -18.00 40.38
N ARG A 845 -18.25 -17.58 41.46
CA ARG A 845 -18.59 -18.43 42.60
C ARG A 845 -19.68 -19.45 42.27
N SER A 846 -20.63 -19.07 41.40
CA SER A 846 -21.79 -19.91 41.07
C SER A 846 -21.66 -20.64 39.74
N ARG A 847 -20.65 -20.29 38.91
CA ARG A 847 -20.45 -20.81 37.55
C ARG A 847 -18.99 -21.14 37.26
N ASN A 848 -18.78 -22.22 36.50
CA ASN A 848 -17.45 -22.55 35.97
C ASN A 848 -16.96 -21.49 34.97
N VAL A 849 -15.64 -21.32 34.90
CA VAL A 849 -15.02 -20.40 33.94
C VAL A 849 -15.15 -20.95 32.53
N SER A 850 -15.74 -20.14 31.65
CA SER A 850 -15.80 -20.39 30.21
C SER A 850 -14.94 -19.37 29.46
N VAL A 851 -14.56 -19.70 28.23
CA VAL A 851 -13.87 -18.75 27.34
C VAL A 851 -14.73 -17.51 27.08
N VAL A 852 -16.05 -17.67 26.95
CA VAL A 852 -16.98 -16.55 26.73
C VAL A 852 -16.97 -15.61 27.94
N SER A 853 -17.11 -16.16 29.15
CA SER A 853 -17.10 -15.35 30.38
C SER A 853 -15.76 -14.64 30.59
N LEU A 854 -14.63 -15.27 30.26
CA LEU A 854 -13.31 -14.61 30.36
C LEU A 854 -13.17 -13.48 29.35
N LYS A 855 -13.61 -13.70 28.10
CA LYS A 855 -13.58 -12.68 27.06
C LYS A 855 -14.38 -11.44 27.44
N ASP A 856 -15.49 -11.60 28.15
CA ASP A 856 -16.41 -10.52 28.48
C ASP A 856 -15.99 -9.68 29.69
N ILE A 857 -14.93 -10.06 30.41
CA ILE A 857 -14.39 -9.28 31.54
C ILE A 857 -13.90 -7.92 31.05
N MET A 858 -14.32 -6.87 31.75
CA MET A 858 -13.99 -5.47 31.48
C MET A 858 -12.92 -5.02 32.47
N ILE A 859 -11.71 -4.76 32.00
CA ILE A 859 -10.61 -4.24 32.81
C ILE A 859 -10.36 -2.76 32.49
N PRO A 860 -9.91 -1.94 33.45
CA PRO A 860 -9.45 -0.58 33.16
C PRO A 860 -8.27 -0.54 32.17
N TYR A 861 -8.22 0.46 31.30
CA TYR A 861 -7.04 0.79 30.52
C TYR A 861 -6.21 1.84 31.27
N VAL A 862 -5.02 1.46 31.72
CA VAL A 862 -4.10 2.34 32.45
C VAL A 862 -2.74 2.44 31.75
N PRO A 863 -2.01 3.56 31.91
CA PRO A 863 -0.67 3.74 31.39
C PRO A 863 0.28 2.59 31.74
N LEU A 864 1.22 2.28 30.83
CA LEU A 864 2.19 1.19 31.01
C LEU A 864 3.04 1.36 32.28
N SER A 865 3.31 2.61 32.69
CA SER A 865 4.01 2.91 33.94
C SER A 865 3.29 2.36 35.17
N ILE A 866 1.95 2.41 35.19
CA ILE A 866 1.12 1.86 36.27
C ILE A 866 1.07 0.33 36.16
N GLN A 867 0.93 -0.22 34.96
CA GLN A 867 0.91 -1.67 34.77
C GLN A 867 2.21 -2.34 35.24
N LYS A 868 3.37 -1.71 35.00
CA LYS A 868 4.68 -2.20 35.48
C LYS A 868 4.78 -2.30 37.01
N VAL A 869 3.96 -1.54 37.75
CA VAL A 869 3.89 -1.66 39.22
C VAL A 869 3.28 -3.00 39.61
N PHE A 870 2.30 -3.50 38.85
CA PHE A 870 1.74 -4.83 39.06
C PHE A 870 2.77 -5.93 38.77
N ASP A 871 3.59 -5.78 37.72
CA ASP A 871 4.70 -6.71 37.44
C ASP A 871 5.69 -6.78 38.60
N LYS A 872 6.08 -5.61 39.13
CA LYS A 872 6.95 -5.49 40.30
C LYS A 872 6.34 -6.19 41.51
N MET A 873 5.09 -5.85 41.84
CA MET A 873 4.38 -6.40 43.00
C MET A 873 4.11 -7.91 42.90
N MET A 874 3.89 -8.43 41.69
CA MET A 874 3.73 -9.87 41.45
C MET A 874 5.00 -10.67 41.73
N ASN A 875 6.19 -10.05 41.73
CA ASN A 875 7.41 -10.73 42.16
C ASN A 875 7.50 -10.82 43.69
N TYR A 876 6.98 -9.83 44.42
CA TYR A 876 6.91 -9.85 45.89
C TYR A 876 5.99 -10.96 46.44
N THR A 877 5.00 -11.42 45.66
CA THR A 877 4.14 -12.54 46.10
C THR A 877 4.81 -13.91 46.01
N LYS A 878 5.92 -14.04 45.28
CA LYS A 878 6.66 -15.29 45.04
C LYS A 878 7.66 -15.57 46.17
N THR A 879 7.14 -15.78 47.38
CA THR A 879 7.92 -16.20 48.57
C THR A 879 7.28 -17.45 49.18
N PRO A 880 8.06 -18.43 49.68
CA PRO A 880 7.53 -19.60 50.36
C PRO A 880 6.87 -19.26 51.71
N GLU A 881 7.17 -18.09 52.28
CA GLU A 881 6.60 -17.67 53.56
C GLU A 881 5.16 -17.15 53.39
N TYR A 882 4.20 -17.92 53.91
CA TYR A 882 2.76 -17.65 53.72
C TYR A 882 2.32 -16.26 54.17
N ILE A 883 2.81 -15.77 55.31
CA ILE A 883 2.40 -14.47 55.86
C ILE A 883 2.81 -13.34 54.92
N GLN A 884 4.07 -13.36 54.47
CA GLN A 884 4.61 -12.38 53.54
C GLN A 884 3.90 -12.45 52.18
N SER A 885 3.74 -13.65 51.62
CA SER A 885 3.03 -13.86 50.36
C SER A 885 1.58 -13.36 50.43
N SER A 886 0.85 -13.71 51.48
CA SER A 886 -0.52 -13.26 51.73
C SER A 886 -0.62 -11.75 51.89
N PHE A 887 0.33 -11.11 52.55
CA PHE A 887 0.40 -9.65 52.65
C PHE A 887 0.48 -8.99 51.26
N PHE A 888 1.43 -9.39 50.42
CA PHE A 888 1.61 -8.78 49.09
C PHE A 888 0.47 -9.13 48.12
N VAL A 889 -0.16 -10.31 48.25
CA VAL A 889 -1.39 -10.66 47.51
C VAL A 889 -2.53 -9.72 47.89
N ASN A 890 -2.70 -9.41 49.18
CA ASN A 890 -3.70 -8.43 49.61
C ASN A 890 -3.40 -7.03 49.05
N VAL A 891 -2.13 -6.60 49.03
CA VAL A 891 -1.76 -5.32 48.40
C VAL A 891 -2.16 -5.30 46.93
N LEU A 892 -1.86 -6.36 46.17
CA LEU A 892 -2.27 -6.48 44.77
C LEU A 892 -3.79 -6.43 44.57
N ASP A 893 -4.57 -7.08 45.44
CA ASP A 893 -6.03 -7.08 45.34
C ASP A 893 -6.61 -5.66 45.52
N TYR A 894 -6.13 -4.91 46.51
CA TYR A 894 -6.55 -3.52 46.72
C TYR A 894 -5.99 -2.55 45.66
N MET A 895 -4.84 -2.86 45.05
CA MET A 895 -4.38 -2.11 43.86
C MET A 895 -5.32 -2.32 42.67
N VAL A 896 -5.87 -3.54 42.49
CA VAL A 896 -6.89 -3.80 41.47
C VAL A 896 -8.16 -2.98 41.77
N GLU A 897 -8.61 -2.95 43.02
CA GLU A 897 -9.75 -2.12 43.43
C GLU A 897 -9.51 -0.62 43.20
N GLU A 898 -8.30 -0.11 43.47
CA GLU A 898 -7.91 1.28 43.20
C GLU A 898 -8.03 1.63 41.71
N VAL A 899 -7.54 0.75 40.83
CA VAL A 899 -7.60 0.97 39.38
C VAL A 899 -9.04 0.89 38.85
N ILE A 900 -9.87 0.02 39.42
CA ILE A 900 -11.28 -0.12 39.03
C ILE A 900 -12.12 1.06 39.54
N ASN A 901 -11.86 1.52 40.77
CA ASN A 901 -12.64 2.54 41.49
C ASN A 901 -11.84 3.83 41.72
N GLN A 902 -11.09 4.27 40.71
CA GLN A 902 -10.15 5.39 40.82
C GLN A 902 -10.78 6.67 41.40
N LYS A 903 -12.04 6.98 41.03
CA LYS A 903 -12.75 8.16 41.56
C LYS A 903 -12.95 8.08 43.08
N LEU A 904 -13.30 6.91 43.58
CA LEU A 904 -13.55 6.69 45.00
C LEU A 904 -12.25 6.77 45.81
N PHE A 905 -11.19 6.13 45.33
CA PHE A 905 -9.86 6.17 45.96
C PHE A 905 -9.28 7.59 45.94
N ASN A 906 -9.38 8.31 44.81
CA ASN A 906 -8.96 9.71 44.71
C ASN A 906 -9.73 10.61 45.69
N TYR A 907 -11.05 10.45 45.79
CA TYR A 907 -11.88 11.22 46.72
C TYR A 907 -11.48 10.99 48.19
N GLN A 908 -11.13 9.75 48.54
CA GLN A 908 -10.66 9.39 49.88
C GLN A 908 -9.15 9.63 50.09
N ASN A 909 -8.48 10.20 49.08
CA ASN A 909 -7.04 10.49 49.07
C ASN A 909 -6.16 9.27 49.38
N VAL A 910 -6.57 8.08 48.92
CA VAL A 910 -5.80 6.82 49.01
C VAL A 910 -5.01 6.64 47.73
N ARG A 911 -3.71 6.33 47.84
CA ARG A 911 -2.76 6.26 46.71
C ARG A 911 -1.85 5.03 46.81
N LEU A 912 -2.44 3.84 46.93
CA LEU A 912 -1.72 2.60 47.19
C LEU A 912 -0.74 2.26 46.06
N ILE A 913 -1.12 2.46 44.79
CA ILE A 913 -0.22 2.24 43.64
C ILE A 913 1.00 3.15 43.69
N ASN A 914 0.84 4.43 44.07
CA ASN A 914 1.98 5.35 44.15
C ASN A 914 2.97 4.94 45.25
N SER A 915 2.48 4.40 46.37
CA SER A 915 3.33 3.83 47.41
C SER A 915 4.01 2.55 46.95
N ALA A 916 3.31 1.69 46.19
CA ALA A 916 3.91 0.48 45.60
C ALA A 916 4.96 0.81 44.52
N MET A 917 4.81 1.94 43.81
CA MET A 917 5.81 2.41 42.83
C MET A 917 7.17 2.66 43.45
N ALA A 918 7.20 3.16 44.69
CA ALA A 918 8.42 3.51 45.41
C ALA A 918 9.26 2.30 45.84
N LEU A 919 8.71 1.09 45.82
CA LEU A 919 9.46 -0.13 46.12
C LEU A 919 10.53 -0.41 45.08
N GLU A 920 11.65 -0.99 45.53
CA GLU A 920 12.71 -1.47 44.66
C GLU A 920 12.27 -2.72 43.87
N ASP A 921 12.93 -3.00 42.75
CA ASP A 921 12.67 -4.23 42.00
C ASP A 921 13.31 -5.43 42.72
N VAL A 922 12.57 -6.54 42.82
CA VAL A 922 13.08 -7.76 43.44
C VAL A 922 14.25 -8.33 42.60
N PRO A 923 15.46 -8.45 43.18
CA PRO A 923 16.64 -8.91 42.45
C PRO A 923 16.53 -10.38 42.05
N ASP A 924 17.25 -10.80 41.00
CA ASP A 924 17.19 -12.20 40.56
C ASP A 924 17.86 -13.20 41.52
N GLN A 925 18.83 -12.74 42.30
CA GLN A 925 19.51 -13.50 43.34
C GLN A 925 19.02 -13.07 44.72
N ASN A 926 18.93 -13.99 45.67
CA ASN A 926 18.50 -13.75 47.06
C ASN A 926 17.08 -13.13 47.20
N LYS A 927 16.15 -13.54 46.32
CA LYS A 927 14.74 -13.08 46.30
C LYS A 927 14.07 -13.15 47.67
N GLU A 928 14.17 -14.29 48.34
CA GLU A 928 13.50 -14.54 49.61
C GLU A 928 13.99 -13.62 50.73
N GLU A 929 15.32 -13.43 50.82
CA GLU A 929 15.94 -12.55 51.81
C GLU A 929 15.57 -11.09 51.55
N PHE A 930 15.57 -10.68 50.29
CA PHE A 930 15.17 -9.32 49.88
C PHE A 930 13.69 -9.03 50.18
N ILE A 931 12.80 -9.95 49.84
CA ILE A 931 11.35 -9.84 50.13
C ILE A 931 11.12 -9.78 51.63
N SER A 932 11.80 -10.63 52.41
CA SER A 932 11.70 -10.64 53.87
C SER A 932 12.17 -9.32 54.50
N LYS A 933 13.30 -8.77 54.03
CA LYS A 933 13.80 -7.46 54.48
C LYS A 933 12.82 -6.33 54.12
N SER A 934 12.31 -6.34 52.90
CA SER A 934 11.35 -5.35 52.42
C SER A 934 10.05 -5.40 53.22
N TYR A 935 9.51 -6.60 53.46
CA TYR A 935 8.31 -6.80 54.28
C TYR A 935 8.50 -6.25 55.70
N ASN A 936 9.60 -6.62 56.37
CA ASN A 936 9.90 -6.14 57.71
C ASN A 936 10.07 -4.61 57.76
N HIS A 937 10.63 -4.00 56.73
CA HIS A 937 10.71 -2.54 56.63
C HIS A 937 9.32 -1.92 56.51
N ILE A 938 8.49 -2.40 55.56
CA ILE A 938 7.15 -1.88 55.26
C ILE A 938 6.22 -1.92 56.47
N ILE A 939 6.27 -2.98 57.29
CA ILE A 939 5.39 -3.10 58.47
C ILE A 939 5.84 -2.24 59.66
N HIS A 940 7.07 -1.75 59.66
CA HIS A 940 7.66 -0.93 60.74
C HIS A 940 7.85 0.54 60.35
N GLU A 941 7.74 0.88 59.07
CA GLU A 941 7.76 2.25 58.56
C GLU A 941 6.52 3.03 59.03
N ARG A 942 6.71 4.31 59.38
CA ARG A 942 5.60 5.26 59.64
C ARG A 942 5.33 6.04 58.36
N GLY A 943 4.10 6.02 57.87
CA GLY A 943 3.81 6.35 56.47
C GLY A 943 4.17 5.22 55.51
N GLY A 944 3.67 5.27 54.28
CA GLY A 944 4.06 4.33 53.21
C GLY A 944 3.02 3.24 52.93
N LEU A 945 3.48 2.10 52.38
CA LEU A 945 2.60 1.10 51.77
C LEU A 945 1.62 0.44 52.76
N MET A 946 2.04 0.21 54.00
CA MET A 946 1.19 -0.43 55.02
C MET A 946 0.03 0.48 55.46
N GLU A 947 0.28 1.78 55.66
CA GLU A 947 -0.77 2.75 56.01
C GLU A 947 -1.76 2.93 54.86
N GLU A 948 -1.28 3.03 53.62
CA GLU A 948 -2.13 3.10 52.43
C GLU A 948 -2.97 1.83 52.24
N LEU A 949 -2.42 0.64 52.57
CA LEU A 949 -3.18 -0.60 52.53
C LEU A 949 -4.30 -0.63 53.58
N ILE A 950 -4.05 -0.11 54.79
CA ILE A 950 -5.07 0.03 55.82
C ILE A 950 -6.15 1.02 55.38
N ALA A 951 -5.75 2.14 54.78
CA ALA A 951 -6.66 3.14 54.24
C ALA A 951 -7.52 2.55 53.11
N ALA A 952 -6.92 1.79 52.18
CA ALA A 952 -7.60 1.09 51.10
C ALA A 952 -8.66 0.10 51.62
N LYS A 953 -8.35 -0.68 52.67
CA LYS A 953 -9.32 -1.56 53.35
C LYS A 953 -10.50 -0.81 53.98
N GLY A 954 -10.29 0.46 54.33
CA GLY A 954 -11.29 1.35 54.88
C GLY A 954 -12.22 1.96 53.83
N VAL A 955 -11.90 1.86 52.54
CA VAL A 955 -12.70 2.40 51.44
C VAL A 955 -14.02 1.62 51.36
N LYS A 956 -15.13 2.25 51.78
CA LYS A 956 -16.49 1.68 51.74
C LYS A 956 -17.48 2.65 51.10
N GLY A 957 -18.42 2.11 50.31
CA GLY A 957 -19.58 2.84 49.73
C GLY A 957 -19.59 2.90 48.20
N SER A 958 -20.77 3.15 47.63
CA SER A 958 -20.91 3.53 46.21
C SER A 958 -20.94 5.06 46.07
N LEU A 959 -20.47 5.60 44.94
CA LEU A 959 -20.60 7.03 44.63
C LEU A 959 -22.07 7.50 44.53
N GLU A 960 -23.02 6.57 44.44
CA GLU A 960 -24.46 6.84 44.39
C GLU A 960 -25.10 6.99 45.79
N GLU A 961 -24.38 6.66 46.87
CA GLU A 961 -24.87 6.79 48.24
C GLU A 961 -24.54 8.14 48.92
N LYS A 962 -23.93 9.11 48.22
CA LYS A 962 -23.69 10.47 48.73
C LYS A 962 -23.82 11.58 47.70
#